data_AF-A0A3B0YKD9-F1
#
_entry.id   AF-A0A3B0YKD9-F1
#
_cell.length_a   1.000
_cell.length_b   1.000
_cell.length_c   1.000
_cell.angle_alpha   90.00
_cell.angle_beta   90.00
_cell.angle_gamma   90.00
#
_symmetry.space_group_name_H-M   'P 1'
#
loop_
_entity.id
_entity.type
_entity.pdbx_description
1 polymer ?
#
loop_
_entity_poly.entity_id
_entity_poly.type
_entity_poly.pdbx_seq_one_letter_code
_entity_poly.pdbx_strand_id
1 'polypeptide(L)'
;REGASYANNYTGGASESHFCPSSLGWGPALRAANPFVVLFLIVTNAYSFLRTAVLLVVELVLAIVDFVHGLIEGHDLIRELKFVPTRVAVSILLRELVTIGAKIDIARGLPVIHLNFLGYDEQAHRRGPSSLFAHWTLKGIDDAIARIWRAAHRSTHRHYDVWIYSDHGQQQVQPYFRLHGRSIEDAVSSVFTALGISTDLQSVYGPHGVQTQRVRQLGGKKIQRLLPVQGLIAGQADAGQVEVAALGPVGFVYCKDRMEASVCDTVARALVESAGIPMVMTAAASGSVTAWTDAGAFALPQQAADVLGADHPYLDEVAEELVALCHHPDAGEIILCGWRAGNTTACSFANENGAHGGAGPEETNAFVLLPADAPLPVTARDPLCASDLRRAALHFLGRAEHKIAKRQKRPVERDTLRIMTYNVHSCIGMDGKLSPERIARVIARSAPDVVALQELDMGRARTEGVDQAHIIAQCLEMDFHFHPAMHIEEERYGDAILTHLPLRLVKAGTLPGLAGKSGLEPRGVLWVELDVDGAAIQVLNTHLGLLARERRAQVEALLGPDWLGHPACSGPVVLCGDFNALPSSPVCRRLRTRLDDAQIELESHRPRSTFFGRFPTARIDHVFVDSGLTVVDIEVPDSELVRVASDHLPLIVELQLPDPGDDHSYHPPGSCQQFTQL
;
A
#
# COMPACT_ATOMS: atom_id res chain seq x y z
N ARG A 1 3.68 -20.25 -1.80
CA ARG A 1 4.82 -21.19 -2.03
C ARG A 1 6.11 -20.40 -1.96
N GLU A 2 7.10 -20.89 -1.21
CA GLU A 2 8.44 -20.29 -1.00
C GLU A 2 8.48 -18.98 -0.20
N GLY A 3 7.35 -18.56 0.38
CA GLY A 3 7.27 -17.37 1.22
C GLY A 3 7.13 -17.69 2.71
N ALA A 4 7.10 -16.64 3.51
CA ALA A 4 6.82 -16.71 4.93
C ALA A 4 5.43 -16.17 5.28
N SER A 5 4.83 -16.74 6.33
CA SER A 5 3.52 -16.35 6.88
C SER A 5 3.64 -16.18 8.39
N TYR A 6 3.31 -15.00 8.90
CA TYR A 6 3.43 -14.66 10.31
C TYR A 6 2.07 -14.29 10.92
N ALA A 7 1.68 -15.01 11.98
CA ALA A 7 0.47 -14.75 12.77
C ALA A 7 -0.86 -14.75 11.97
N ASN A 8 -0.85 -15.33 10.76
CA ASN A 8 -2.06 -15.52 9.95
C ASN A 8 -2.86 -16.71 10.45
N ASN A 9 -4.18 -16.69 10.23
CA ASN A 9 -5.04 -17.83 10.57
C ASN A 9 -4.65 -19.09 9.78
N TYR A 10 -4.30 -18.92 8.51
CA TYR A 10 -3.86 -19.99 7.61
C TYR A 10 -2.44 -19.75 7.12
N THR A 11 -1.73 -20.84 6.81
CA THR A 11 -0.38 -20.74 6.22
C THR A 11 -0.40 -20.20 4.79
N GLY A 12 -1.53 -20.31 4.07
CA GLY A 12 -1.65 -19.88 2.68
C GLY A 12 -0.66 -20.59 1.73
N GLY A 13 -0.17 -21.78 2.11
CA GLY A 13 0.88 -22.49 1.36
C GLY A 13 2.26 -21.84 1.43
N ALA A 14 2.54 -21.05 2.48
CA ALA A 14 3.88 -20.62 2.85
C ALA A 14 4.75 -21.82 3.23
N SER A 15 6.03 -21.79 2.85
CA SER A 15 7.01 -22.80 3.28
C SER A 15 7.44 -22.56 4.73
N GLU A 16 7.43 -21.30 5.16
CA GLU A 16 7.82 -20.88 6.50
C GLU A 16 6.62 -20.24 7.20
N SER A 17 5.86 -21.03 7.97
CA SER A 17 4.74 -20.54 8.77
C SER A 17 5.15 -20.37 10.23
N HIS A 18 5.01 -19.15 10.73
CA HIS A 18 5.35 -18.77 12.09
C HIS A 18 4.10 -18.27 12.80
N PHE A 19 3.82 -18.82 13.98
CA PHE A 19 2.69 -18.40 14.81
C PHE A 19 1.31 -18.49 14.10
N CYS A 20 1.18 -19.38 13.10
CA CYS A 20 -0.11 -19.62 12.44
C CYS A 20 -0.88 -20.69 13.23
N PRO A 21 -2.12 -20.44 13.69
CA PRO A 21 -2.90 -21.43 14.44
C PRO A 21 -3.10 -22.75 13.68
N SER A 22 -3.24 -22.68 12.34
CA SER A 22 -3.37 -23.87 11.47
C SER A 22 -2.10 -24.73 11.37
N SER A 23 -0.93 -24.21 11.74
CA SER A 23 0.33 -24.94 11.79
C SER A 23 0.77 -25.04 13.25
N LEU A 24 0.52 -26.17 13.91
CA LEU A 24 0.83 -26.38 15.32
C LEU A 24 2.31 -26.09 15.65
N GLY A 25 2.54 -24.90 16.18
CA GLY A 25 3.70 -24.57 16.98
C GLY A 25 4.69 -23.60 16.38
N TRP A 26 5.53 -23.09 17.28
CA TRP A 26 6.77 -22.42 16.99
C TRP A 26 7.56 -23.37 16.10
N GLY A 27 7.84 -22.95 14.86
CA GLY A 27 8.51 -23.79 13.86
C GLY A 27 9.89 -24.30 14.32
N PRO A 28 10.65 -24.97 13.43
CA PRO A 28 12.01 -25.45 13.72
C PRO A 28 12.96 -24.35 14.26
N ALA A 29 12.67 -23.08 13.95
CA ALA A 29 13.47 -21.91 14.29
C ALA A 29 13.79 -21.74 15.79
N LEU A 30 12.96 -22.27 16.72
CA LEU A 30 13.24 -22.19 18.17
C LEU A 30 13.54 -23.54 18.82
N ARG A 31 13.29 -24.66 18.14
CA ARG A 31 13.63 -26.01 18.65
C ARG A 31 15.08 -26.40 18.36
N ALA A 32 15.77 -25.66 17.50
CA ALA A 32 17.19 -25.86 17.15
C ALA A 32 18.02 -24.57 17.23
N ALA A 33 17.56 -23.55 17.96
CA ALA A 33 18.25 -22.27 18.02
C ALA A 33 19.55 -22.41 18.83
N ASN A 34 20.69 -22.35 18.15
CA ASN A 34 22.00 -22.26 18.77
C ASN A 34 21.99 -21.10 19.79
N PRO A 35 22.39 -21.31 21.07
CA PRO A 35 22.36 -20.27 22.09
C PRO A 35 23.17 -19.03 21.71
N PHE A 36 24.21 -19.16 20.87
CA PHE A 36 24.95 -18.04 20.32
C PHE A 36 24.15 -17.23 19.28
N VAL A 37 23.30 -17.88 18.49
CA VAL A 37 22.41 -17.20 17.53
C VAL A 37 21.30 -16.48 18.27
N VAL A 38 20.74 -17.08 19.32
CA VAL A 38 19.75 -16.42 20.20
C VAL A 38 20.39 -15.22 20.90
N LEU A 39 21.59 -15.39 21.47
CA LEU A 39 22.32 -14.30 22.10
C LEU A 39 22.66 -13.19 21.10
N PHE A 40 23.12 -13.53 19.90
CA PHE A 40 23.38 -12.57 18.82
C PHE A 40 22.10 -11.82 18.41
N LEU A 41 20.97 -12.51 18.30
CA LEU A 41 19.68 -11.90 17.98
C LEU A 41 19.20 -10.96 19.10
N ILE A 42 19.39 -11.36 20.36
CA ILE A 42 19.14 -10.51 21.55
C ILE A 42 20.04 -9.28 21.54
N VAL A 43 21.34 -9.44 21.27
CA VAL A 43 22.31 -8.34 21.28
C VAL A 43 22.07 -7.38 20.10
N THR A 44 21.91 -7.89 18.88
CA THR A 44 21.65 -7.07 17.69
C THR A 44 20.29 -6.36 17.72
N ASN A 45 19.34 -6.88 18.49
CA ASN A 45 18.04 -6.26 18.71
C ASN A 45 17.86 -5.81 20.17
N ALA A 46 18.94 -5.55 20.91
CA ALA A 46 18.89 -5.26 22.35
C ALA A 46 18.00 -4.05 22.67
N TYR A 47 18.01 -3.04 21.81
CA TYR A 47 17.11 -1.89 21.91
C TYR A 47 15.64 -2.31 21.79
N SER A 48 15.29 -3.19 20.84
CA SER A 48 13.93 -3.70 20.69
C SER A 48 13.50 -4.52 21.90
N PHE A 49 14.38 -5.35 22.45
CA PHE A 49 14.09 -6.11 23.68
C PHE A 49 13.94 -5.22 24.90
N LEU A 50 14.80 -4.21 25.08
CA LEU A 50 14.70 -3.22 26.15
C LEU A 50 13.40 -2.41 26.01
N ARG A 51 13.08 -1.95 24.80
CA ARG A 51 11.82 -1.25 24.48
C ARG A 51 10.61 -2.11 24.82
N THR A 52 10.64 -3.39 24.43
CA THR A 52 9.59 -4.37 24.73
C THR A 52 9.43 -4.55 26.24
N ALA A 53 10.53 -4.67 26.99
CA ALA A 53 10.52 -4.79 28.44
C ALA A 53 9.93 -3.55 29.14
N VAL A 54 10.27 -2.34 28.67
CA VAL A 54 9.70 -1.09 29.19
C VAL A 54 8.20 -1.01 28.88
N LEU A 55 7.78 -1.33 27.66
CA LEU A 55 6.36 -1.35 27.28
C LEU A 55 5.59 -2.40 28.09
N LEU A 56 6.22 -3.53 28.41
CA LEU A 56 5.70 -4.57 29.31
C LEU A 56 5.39 -4.00 30.70
N VAL A 57 6.31 -3.23 31.26
CA VAL A 57 6.15 -2.59 32.56
C VAL A 57 5.06 -1.53 32.51
N VAL A 58 5.00 -0.71 31.46
CA VAL A 58 3.96 0.31 31.29
C VAL A 58 2.57 -0.33 31.19
N GLU A 59 2.40 -1.37 30.38
CA GLU A 59 1.14 -2.12 30.30
C GLU A 59 0.76 -2.77 31.62
N LEU A 60 1.74 -3.33 32.35
CA LEU A 60 1.47 -3.90 33.67
C LEU A 60 0.98 -2.82 34.64
N VAL A 61 1.59 -1.64 34.64
CA VAL A 61 1.17 -0.50 35.48
C VAL A 61 -0.21 -0.02 35.07
N LEU A 62 -0.48 0.16 33.78
CA LEU A 62 -1.80 0.56 33.28
C LEU A 62 -2.87 -0.48 33.62
N ALA A 63 -2.58 -1.77 33.49
CA ALA A 63 -3.48 -2.83 33.89
C ALA A 63 -3.76 -2.84 35.40
N ILE A 64 -2.78 -2.43 36.23
CA ILE A 64 -2.97 -2.25 37.68
C ILE A 64 -3.83 -1.01 37.98
N VAL A 65 -3.67 0.09 37.23
CA VAL A 65 -4.51 1.29 37.37
C VAL A 65 -5.95 1.00 36.96
N ASP A 66 -6.15 0.35 35.81
CA ASP A 66 -7.45 -0.15 35.35
C ASP A 66 -8.06 -1.11 36.38
N PHE A 67 -7.26 -1.97 37.00
CA PHE A 67 -7.70 -2.86 38.08
C PHE A 67 -8.22 -2.08 39.29
N VAL A 68 -7.56 -0.99 39.68
CA VAL A 68 -8.02 -0.13 40.79
C VAL A 68 -9.32 0.60 40.43
N HIS A 69 -9.46 1.08 39.19
CA HIS A 69 -10.70 1.72 38.73
C HIS A 69 -11.86 0.72 38.59
N GLY A 70 -11.63 -0.47 38.03
CA GLY A 70 -12.65 -1.53 37.91
C GLY A 70 -13.11 -2.09 39.26
N LEU A 71 -12.27 -2.01 40.30
CA LEU A 71 -12.63 -2.34 41.68
C LEU A 71 -13.66 -1.37 42.28
N ILE A 72 -13.66 -0.12 41.80
CA ILE A 72 -14.61 0.93 42.18
C ILE A 72 -15.94 0.76 41.44
N GLU A 73 -15.92 0.15 40.24
CA GLU A 73 -17.09 -0.02 39.35
C GLU A 73 -17.76 -1.42 39.45
N GLY A 74 -17.21 -2.35 40.22
CA GLY A 74 -17.86 -3.63 40.57
C GLY A 74 -17.75 -4.76 39.53
N HIS A 75 -16.74 -4.73 38.65
CA HIS A 75 -16.52 -5.79 37.65
C HIS A 75 -15.88 -7.08 38.24
N ASP A 76 -15.98 -8.19 37.52
CA ASP A 76 -15.52 -9.52 37.96
C ASP A 76 -13.98 -9.68 37.85
N LEU A 77 -13.29 -9.26 38.92
CA LEU A 77 -11.86 -8.94 39.03
C LEU A 77 -10.86 -10.08 38.78
N ILE A 78 -11.23 -11.33 39.07
CA ILE A 78 -10.31 -12.48 38.95
C ILE A 78 -10.10 -12.88 37.49
N ARG A 79 -11.08 -12.59 36.62
CA ARG A 79 -10.99 -12.83 35.18
C ARG A 79 -10.14 -11.78 34.47
N GLU A 80 -9.98 -10.57 34.98
CA GLU A 80 -9.13 -9.58 34.31
C GLU A 80 -7.64 -9.78 34.56
N LEU A 81 -7.27 -10.04 35.81
CA LEU A 81 -5.88 -10.18 36.24
C LEU A 81 -5.18 -11.39 35.60
N LYS A 82 -5.92 -12.49 35.36
CA LYS A 82 -5.40 -13.71 34.72
C LYS A 82 -4.99 -13.52 33.26
N PHE A 83 -5.47 -12.48 32.57
CA PHE A 83 -5.26 -12.27 31.14
C PHE A 83 -4.23 -11.18 30.81
N VAL A 84 -3.75 -10.42 31.80
CA VAL A 84 -2.71 -9.38 31.59
C VAL A 84 -1.40 -9.97 31.05
N PRO A 85 -0.86 -11.11 31.55
CA PRO A 85 0.39 -11.67 31.02
C PRO A 85 0.25 -12.16 29.58
N THR A 86 -0.89 -12.76 29.24
CA THR A 86 -1.18 -13.23 27.88
C THR A 86 -1.39 -12.07 26.91
N ARG A 87 -2.04 -10.99 27.36
CA ARG A 87 -2.28 -9.74 26.60
C ARG A 87 -0.98 -9.07 26.18
N VAL A 88 -0.05 -8.92 27.12
CA VAL A 88 1.24 -8.31 26.82
C VAL A 88 2.09 -9.22 25.92
N ALA A 89 1.98 -10.54 26.11
CA ALA A 89 2.65 -11.51 25.25
C ALA A 89 2.11 -11.52 23.81
N VAL A 90 0.80 -11.39 23.61
CA VAL A 90 0.20 -11.43 22.26
C VAL A 90 0.25 -10.06 21.59
N SER A 91 -0.18 -8.96 22.22
CA SER A 91 -0.27 -7.67 21.53
C SER A 91 1.10 -6.98 21.36
N ILE A 92 2.06 -7.21 22.26
CA ILE A 92 3.38 -6.54 22.24
C ILE A 92 4.49 -7.51 21.80
N LEU A 93 4.66 -8.64 22.49
CA LEU A 93 5.77 -9.56 22.19
C LEU A 93 5.59 -10.22 20.82
N LEU A 94 4.40 -10.73 20.47
CA LEU A 94 4.17 -11.32 19.14
C LEU A 94 4.42 -10.27 18.04
N ARG A 95 3.94 -9.03 18.20
CA ARG A 95 4.20 -7.95 17.24
C ARG A 95 5.70 -7.73 17.01
N GLU A 96 6.50 -7.68 18.08
CA GLU A 96 7.94 -7.50 17.97
C GLU A 96 8.63 -8.74 17.36
N LEU A 97 8.20 -9.95 17.69
CA LEU A 97 8.71 -11.19 17.08
C LEU A 97 8.39 -11.25 15.58
N VAL A 98 7.15 -10.92 15.18
CA VAL A 98 6.72 -10.81 13.78
C VAL A 98 7.56 -9.78 13.05
N THR A 99 7.79 -8.61 13.67
CA THR A 99 8.61 -7.54 13.09
C THR A 99 10.07 -7.97 12.89
N ILE A 100 10.66 -8.64 13.87
CA ILE A 100 12.04 -9.13 13.78
C ILE A 100 12.15 -10.25 12.74
N GLY A 101 11.23 -11.21 12.75
CA GLY A 101 11.16 -12.30 11.78
C GLY A 101 11.03 -11.79 10.35
N ALA A 102 10.10 -10.86 10.11
CA ALA A 102 9.94 -10.21 8.82
C ALA A 102 11.23 -9.55 8.33
N LYS A 103 11.94 -8.81 9.18
CA LYS A 103 13.22 -8.18 8.82
C LYS A 103 14.30 -9.21 8.47
N ILE A 104 14.35 -10.34 9.18
CA ILE A 104 15.27 -11.43 8.89
C ILE A 104 14.95 -12.02 7.51
N ASP A 105 13.68 -12.27 7.22
CA ASP A 105 13.26 -12.84 5.95
C ASP A 105 13.45 -11.88 4.77
N ILE A 106 13.26 -10.58 5.02
CA ILE A 106 13.61 -9.51 4.08
C ILE A 106 15.10 -9.54 3.76
N ALA A 107 15.95 -9.67 4.79
CA ALA A 107 17.39 -9.76 4.64
C ALA A 107 17.82 -11.07 3.96
N ARG A 108 17.07 -12.15 4.12
CA ARG A 108 17.27 -13.43 3.40
C ARG A 108 16.78 -13.38 1.95
N GLY A 109 15.96 -12.40 1.58
CA GLY A 109 15.45 -12.24 0.22
C GLY A 109 14.25 -13.13 -0.15
N LEU A 110 13.44 -13.55 0.83
CA LEU A 110 12.25 -14.37 0.55
C LEU A 110 11.29 -13.68 -0.45
N PRO A 111 10.68 -14.40 -1.39
CA PRO A 111 9.86 -13.79 -2.44
C PRO A 111 8.57 -13.14 -1.94
N VAL A 112 7.95 -13.69 -0.89
CA VAL A 112 6.68 -13.19 -0.32
C VAL A 112 6.73 -13.34 1.20
N ILE A 113 6.39 -12.28 1.93
CA ILE A 113 6.32 -12.28 3.39
C ILE A 113 4.97 -11.69 3.77
N HIS A 114 4.07 -12.51 4.32
CA HIS A 114 2.73 -12.10 4.72
C HIS A 114 2.63 -12.00 6.24
N LEU A 115 2.26 -10.83 6.76
CA LEU A 115 2.26 -10.52 8.19
C LEU A 115 0.87 -10.14 8.64
N ASN A 116 0.46 -10.63 9.80
CA ASN A 116 -0.76 -10.19 10.46
C ASN A 116 -0.46 -9.63 11.85
N PHE A 117 -1.02 -8.46 12.16
CA PHE A 117 -0.87 -7.79 13.45
C PHE A 117 -2.21 -7.78 14.20
N LEU A 118 -2.45 -8.84 14.97
CA LEU A 118 -3.71 -9.10 15.70
C LEU A 118 -4.01 -8.11 16.84
N GLY A 119 -3.06 -7.25 17.20
CA GLY A 119 -3.13 -6.47 18.44
C GLY A 119 -4.32 -5.53 18.52
N TYR A 120 -4.68 -4.85 17.43
CA TYR A 120 -5.82 -3.92 17.41
C TYR A 120 -7.14 -4.69 17.58
N ASP A 121 -7.33 -5.74 16.79
CA ASP A 121 -8.51 -6.59 16.80
C ASP A 121 -8.80 -7.16 18.20
N GLU A 122 -7.78 -7.73 18.87
CA GLU A 122 -7.93 -8.25 20.24
C GLU A 122 -8.35 -7.17 21.25
N GLN A 123 -7.86 -5.93 21.11
CA GLN A 123 -8.25 -4.84 22.00
C GLN A 123 -9.64 -4.29 21.68
N ALA A 124 -10.00 -4.23 20.40
CA ALA A 124 -11.31 -3.80 19.94
C ALA A 124 -12.40 -4.74 20.48
N HIS A 125 -12.23 -6.06 20.33
CA HIS A 125 -13.15 -7.06 20.89
C HIS A 125 -13.36 -6.89 22.39
N ARG A 126 -12.30 -6.55 23.14
CA ARG A 126 -12.40 -6.47 24.61
C ARG A 126 -12.87 -5.14 25.14
N ARG A 127 -12.42 -4.03 24.58
CA ARG A 127 -12.62 -2.68 25.14
C ARG A 127 -13.41 -1.74 24.23
N GLY A 128 -13.75 -2.21 23.05
CA GLY A 128 -14.36 -1.41 21.99
C GLY A 128 -13.31 -0.82 21.05
N PRO A 129 -13.63 -0.67 19.75
CA PRO A 129 -12.73 -0.12 18.73
C PRO A 129 -12.18 1.27 19.07
N SER A 130 -13.00 2.14 19.66
CA SER A 130 -12.61 3.53 19.97
C SER A 130 -11.84 3.69 21.29
N SER A 131 -11.50 2.59 21.97
CA SER A 131 -10.81 2.67 23.26
C SER A 131 -9.38 3.20 23.10
N LEU A 132 -8.89 3.92 24.12
CA LEU A 132 -7.52 4.43 24.14
C LEU A 132 -6.47 3.31 23.96
N PHE A 133 -6.76 2.11 24.49
CA PHE A 133 -5.88 0.94 24.36
C PHE A 133 -5.86 0.36 22.94
N ALA A 134 -7.00 0.30 22.26
CA ALA A 134 -7.05 -0.13 20.86
C ALA A 134 -6.22 0.83 19.98
N HIS A 135 -6.41 2.14 20.15
CA HIS A 135 -5.63 3.16 19.43
C HIS A 135 -4.14 3.19 19.82
N TRP A 136 -3.80 2.95 21.09
CA TRP A 136 -2.40 2.81 21.51
C TRP A 136 -1.72 1.62 20.82
N THR A 137 -2.47 0.52 20.66
CA THR A 137 -1.96 -0.66 19.96
C THR A 137 -1.71 -0.39 18.48
N LEU A 138 -2.58 0.38 17.82
CA LEU A 138 -2.38 0.85 16.44
C LEU A 138 -1.09 1.65 16.29
N LYS A 139 -0.78 2.57 17.21
CA LYS A 139 0.50 3.32 17.18
C LYS A 139 1.71 2.39 17.19
N GLY A 140 1.65 1.33 18.00
CA GLY A 140 2.73 0.34 18.04
C GLY A 140 2.82 -0.53 16.77
N ILE A 141 1.69 -0.76 16.08
CA ILE A 141 1.64 -1.45 14.78
C ILE A 141 2.22 -0.54 13.69
N ASP A 142 1.85 0.74 13.65
CA ASP A 142 2.41 1.74 12.73
C ASP A 142 3.94 1.82 12.84
N ASP A 143 4.44 1.90 14.07
CA ASP A 143 5.86 1.82 14.40
C ASP A 143 6.55 0.57 13.83
N ALA A 144 5.88 -0.59 13.91
CA ALA A 144 6.39 -1.88 13.40
C ALA A 144 6.41 -1.88 11.86
N ILE A 145 5.34 -1.41 11.23
CA ILE A 145 5.23 -1.22 9.78
C ILE A 145 6.37 -0.31 9.30
N ALA A 146 6.62 0.84 9.95
CA ALA A 146 7.69 1.75 9.59
C ALA A 146 9.10 1.11 9.67
N ARG A 147 9.31 0.17 10.59
CA ARG A 147 10.58 -0.60 10.67
C ARG A 147 10.70 -1.64 9.57
N ILE A 148 9.61 -2.35 9.26
CA ILE A 148 9.56 -3.34 8.16
C ILE A 148 9.75 -2.64 6.83
N TRP A 149 9.06 -1.52 6.61
CA TRP A 149 9.14 -0.73 5.39
C TRP A 149 10.57 -0.27 5.10
N ARG A 150 11.27 0.29 6.10
CA ARG A 150 12.69 0.64 5.97
C ARG A 150 13.58 -0.56 5.69
N ALA A 151 13.30 -1.72 6.29
CA ALA A 151 14.07 -2.93 6.03
C ALA A 151 13.85 -3.43 4.59
N ALA A 152 12.60 -3.41 4.12
CA ALA A 152 12.21 -3.79 2.77
C ALA A 152 12.92 -2.94 1.71
N HIS A 153 12.91 -1.61 1.88
CA HIS A 153 13.52 -0.67 0.93
C HIS A 153 15.06 -0.65 0.99
N ARG A 154 15.66 -1.09 2.11
CA ARG A 154 17.12 -1.24 2.25
C ARG A 154 17.62 -2.65 1.96
N SER A 155 16.75 -3.59 1.58
CA SER A 155 17.16 -4.97 1.36
C SER A 155 18.15 -5.05 0.20
N THR A 156 19.29 -5.69 0.43
CA THR A 156 20.31 -5.93 -0.60
C THR A 156 19.97 -7.14 -1.48
N HIS A 157 19.05 -8.01 -1.05
CA HIS A 157 18.76 -9.25 -1.77
C HIS A 157 17.59 -9.15 -2.76
N ARG A 158 16.54 -8.39 -2.42
CA ARG A 158 15.33 -8.27 -3.26
C ARG A 158 14.69 -6.90 -3.07
N HIS A 159 14.10 -6.37 -4.15
CA HIS A 159 13.22 -5.21 -4.08
C HIS A 159 11.83 -5.67 -3.63
N TYR A 160 11.36 -5.13 -2.52
CA TYR A 160 10.04 -5.43 -1.97
C TYR A 160 9.13 -4.21 -2.11
N ASP A 161 7.90 -4.44 -2.53
CA ASP A 161 6.80 -3.52 -2.28
C ASP A 161 6.07 -3.93 -1.00
N VAL A 162 5.68 -2.92 -0.22
CA VAL A 162 4.99 -3.12 1.05
C VAL A 162 3.54 -2.71 0.86
N TRP A 163 2.64 -3.67 0.99
CA TRP A 163 1.19 -3.47 0.88
C TRP A 163 0.61 -3.60 2.28
N ILE A 164 -0.20 -2.62 2.68
CA ILE A 164 -0.81 -2.57 4.01
C ILE A 164 -2.31 -2.56 3.79
N TYR A 165 -3.04 -3.44 4.47
CA TYR A 165 -4.48 -3.49 4.32
C TYR A 165 -5.14 -4.02 5.59
N SER A 166 -6.41 -3.66 5.77
CA SER A 166 -7.31 -4.28 6.73
C SER A 166 -8.24 -5.22 5.97
N ASP A 167 -8.48 -6.42 6.51
CA ASP A 167 -9.47 -7.36 5.97
C ASP A 167 -10.91 -6.98 6.36
N HIS A 168 -11.08 -6.25 7.46
CA HIS A 168 -12.35 -5.70 7.90
C HIS A 168 -12.15 -4.43 8.74
N GLY A 169 -13.24 -3.69 8.97
CA GLY A 169 -13.34 -2.67 10.00
C GLY A 169 -13.74 -3.27 11.36
N GLN A 170 -14.21 -2.45 12.29
CA GLN A 170 -14.64 -2.90 13.62
C GLN A 170 -15.85 -2.11 14.11
N GLN A 171 -16.94 -2.80 14.42
CA GLN A 171 -18.18 -2.22 14.92
C GLN A 171 -18.18 -2.21 16.46
N GLN A 172 -18.56 -1.08 17.06
CA GLN A 172 -18.85 -1.04 18.49
C GLN A 172 -20.14 -1.84 18.77
N VAL A 173 -20.08 -2.82 19.68
CA VAL A 173 -21.20 -3.70 20.02
C VAL A 173 -21.45 -3.76 21.52
N GLN A 174 -22.61 -4.31 21.89
CA GLN A 174 -22.89 -4.79 23.24
C GLN A 174 -23.21 -6.30 23.23
N PRO A 175 -22.74 -7.09 24.21
CA PRO A 175 -23.11 -8.49 24.32
C PRO A 175 -24.60 -8.68 24.56
N TYR A 176 -25.21 -9.63 23.84
CA TYR A 176 -26.62 -9.98 23.92
C TYR A 176 -27.09 -10.24 25.36
N PHE A 177 -26.31 -10.98 26.15
CA PHE A 177 -26.68 -11.28 27.54
C PHE A 177 -26.72 -10.05 28.45
N ARG A 178 -25.98 -8.97 28.12
CA ARG A 178 -26.08 -7.71 28.88
C ARG A 178 -27.34 -6.92 28.50
N LEU A 179 -27.73 -6.98 27.23
CA LEU A 179 -28.93 -6.34 26.72
C LEU A 179 -30.21 -7.04 27.21
N HIS A 180 -30.22 -8.37 27.24
CA HIS A 180 -31.42 -9.17 27.46
C HIS A 180 -31.43 -10.00 28.76
N GLY A 181 -30.34 -10.01 29.53
CA GLY A 181 -30.25 -10.72 30.81
C GLY A 181 -30.20 -12.26 30.73
N ARG A 182 -30.10 -12.83 29.53
CA ARG A 182 -30.01 -14.28 29.26
C ARG A 182 -29.08 -14.59 28.09
N SER A 183 -28.59 -15.82 27.99
CA SER A 183 -27.75 -16.23 26.85
C SER A 183 -28.56 -16.31 25.55
N ILE A 184 -27.89 -16.31 24.40
CA ILE A 184 -28.56 -16.46 23.11
C ILE A 184 -29.11 -17.88 22.95
N GLU A 185 -28.39 -18.87 23.48
CA GLU A 185 -28.78 -20.27 23.54
C GLU A 185 -30.08 -20.45 24.33
N ASP A 186 -30.20 -19.82 25.51
CA ASP A 186 -31.42 -19.87 26.32
C ASP A 186 -32.60 -19.19 25.60
N ALA A 187 -32.33 -18.10 24.87
CA ALA A 187 -33.35 -17.38 24.13
C ALA A 187 -33.88 -18.21 22.94
N VAL A 188 -32.99 -18.84 22.18
CA VAL A 188 -33.36 -19.78 21.11
C VAL A 188 -34.13 -20.96 21.69
N SER A 189 -33.64 -21.57 22.78
CA SER A 189 -34.33 -22.65 23.49
C SER A 189 -35.76 -22.30 23.87
N SER A 190 -35.94 -21.11 24.45
CA SER A 190 -37.24 -20.62 24.92
C SER A 190 -38.23 -20.48 23.77
N VAL A 191 -37.77 -19.97 22.61
CA VAL A 191 -38.61 -19.82 21.41
C VAL A 191 -39.00 -21.18 20.83
N PHE A 192 -38.05 -22.09 20.68
CA PHE A 192 -38.32 -23.43 20.15
C PHE A 192 -39.28 -24.21 21.07
N THR A 193 -39.08 -24.15 22.38
CA THR A 193 -39.97 -24.77 23.37
C THR A 193 -41.38 -24.18 23.30
N ALA A 194 -41.51 -22.86 23.20
CA ALA A 194 -42.81 -22.19 23.11
C ALA A 194 -43.60 -22.58 21.85
N LEU A 195 -42.91 -22.93 20.77
CA LEU A 195 -43.49 -23.41 19.52
C LEU A 195 -43.73 -24.94 19.51
N GLY A 196 -43.47 -25.64 20.62
CA GLY A 196 -43.66 -27.08 20.73
C GLY A 196 -42.60 -27.90 19.99
N ILE A 197 -41.47 -27.29 19.63
CA ILE A 197 -40.34 -27.97 19.01
C ILE A 197 -39.44 -28.50 20.12
N SER A 198 -39.16 -29.80 20.12
CA SER A 198 -38.35 -30.45 21.15
C SER A 198 -36.92 -29.90 21.15
N THR A 199 -36.47 -29.41 22.31
CA THR A 199 -35.12 -28.89 22.52
C THR A 199 -34.38 -29.76 23.52
N ASP A 200 -33.35 -30.45 23.05
CA ASP A 200 -32.22 -30.82 23.89
C ASP A 200 -31.06 -29.98 23.34
N LEU A 201 -30.60 -28.97 24.09
CA LEU A 201 -29.60 -28.00 23.63
C LEU A 201 -28.27 -28.27 24.34
N GLN A 202 -27.20 -28.40 23.57
CA GLN A 202 -25.83 -28.38 24.09
C GLN A 202 -25.07 -27.21 23.47
N SER A 203 -24.37 -26.41 24.28
CA SER A 203 -23.49 -25.37 23.74
C SER A 203 -22.23 -26.03 23.18
N VAL A 204 -21.97 -25.85 21.88
CA VAL A 204 -20.72 -26.32 21.25
C VAL A 204 -19.54 -25.41 21.62
N TYR A 205 -19.82 -24.16 22.03
CA TYR A 205 -18.83 -23.17 22.47
C TYR A 205 -19.25 -22.57 23.81
N GLY A 206 -18.34 -22.55 24.79
CA GLY A 206 -18.58 -21.89 26.09
C GLY A 206 -18.71 -20.37 25.95
N PRO A 207 -18.96 -19.61 27.05
CA PRO A 207 -19.20 -18.16 27.07
C PRO A 207 -17.97 -17.29 26.70
N HIS A 208 -17.05 -17.83 25.92
CA HIS A 208 -15.80 -17.22 25.51
C HIS A 208 -15.74 -17.27 23.98
N GLY A 209 -15.69 -16.10 23.35
CA GLY A 209 -15.68 -15.96 21.89
C GLY A 209 -14.54 -16.74 21.23
N VAL A 210 -14.70 -17.00 19.93
CA VAL A 210 -13.79 -17.79 19.08
C VAL A 210 -12.32 -17.38 19.20
N GLN A 211 -12.04 -16.12 19.58
CA GLN A 211 -10.67 -15.62 19.72
C GLN A 211 -9.96 -16.08 21.00
N THR A 212 -10.67 -16.36 22.10
CA THR A 212 -10.04 -16.98 23.28
C THR A 212 -9.50 -18.38 22.98
N GLN A 213 -10.00 -19.03 21.92
CA GLN A 213 -9.41 -20.25 21.36
C GLN A 213 -8.16 -20.00 20.52
N ARG A 214 -8.03 -18.86 19.81
CA ARG A 214 -6.84 -18.51 18.99
C ARG A 214 -5.59 -18.29 19.85
N VAL A 215 -5.72 -17.56 20.96
CA VAL A 215 -4.65 -17.38 21.96
C VAL A 215 -4.21 -18.73 22.57
N ARG A 216 -5.15 -19.66 22.74
CA ARG A 216 -4.92 -21.05 23.21
C ARG A 216 -4.15 -21.92 22.22
N GLN A 217 -4.26 -21.66 20.91
CA GLN A 217 -3.57 -22.41 19.85
C GLN A 217 -2.13 -21.91 19.60
N LEU A 218 -1.81 -20.67 19.98
CA LEU A 218 -0.46 -20.10 19.93
C LEU A 218 0.47 -20.60 21.05
N GLY A 219 -0.10 -21.07 22.17
CA GLY A 219 0.63 -21.59 23.34
C GLY A 219 0.95 -23.08 23.21
N GLY A 220 2.24 -23.46 23.28
CA GLY A 220 2.65 -24.86 23.27
C GLY A 220 2.02 -25.70 24.41
N LYS A 221 2.05 -27.04 24.26
CA LYS A 221 1.37 -28.06 25.11
C LYS A 221 1.44 -27.86 26.65
N LYS A 222 2.42 -27.10 27.17
CA LYS A 222 2.55 -26.77 28.61
C LYS A 222 1.62 -25.63 29.07
N ILE A 223 1.36 -24.63 28.22
CA ILE A 223 0.41 -23.53 28.53
C ILE A 223 -1.04 -24.04 28.48
N GLN A 224 -1.32 -25.00 27.60
CA GLN A 224 -2.60 -25.73 27.54
C GLN A 224 -2.94 -26.54 28.82
N ARG A 225 -1.95 -26.89 29.66
CA ARG A 225 -2.18 -27.61 30.93
C ARG A 225 -2.52 -26.71 32.12
N LEU A 226 -2.10 -25.44 32.09
CA LEU A 226 -2.38 -24.45 33.15
C LEU A 226 -3.74 -23.76 32.96
N LEU A 227 -4.33 -23.88 31.78
CA LEU A 227 -5.69 -23.43 31.44
C LEU A 227 -6.48 -24.67 31.03
N PRO A 228 -7.22 -25.33 31.93
CA PRO A 228 -7.86 -26.60 31.63
C PRO A 228 -8.76 -26.45 30.41
N VAL A 229 -8.36 -27.14 29.34
CA VAL A 229 -9.14 -27.37 28.14
C VAL A 229 -9.97 -28.61 28.44
N GLN A 230 -11.29 -28.46 28.61
CA GLN A 230 -12.19 -29.52 28.20
C GLN A 230 -12.06 -29.56 26.67
N GLY A 231 -11.25 -30.52 26.23
CA GLY A 231 -10.90 -30.67 24.83
C GLY A 231 -12.12 -31.01 23.99
N LEU A 232 -11.95 -30.76 22.70
CA LEU A 232 -12.37 -31.67 21.64
C LEU A 232 -11.85 -33.09 21.99
N ILE A 233 -12.48 -33.73 22.97
CA ILE A 233 -12.56 -35.17 23.02
C ILE A 233 -13.71 -35.45 22.05
N ALA A 234 -13.41 -36.19 20.98
CA ALA A 234 -14.38 -37.03 20.31
C ALA A 234 -14.91 -38.04 21.35
N GLY A 235 -15.73 -37.53 22.25
CA GLY A 235 -16.51 -38.27 23.22
C GLY A 235 -17.94 -38.07 22.76
N GLN A 236 -18.66 -39.17 22.60
CA GLN A 236 -20.05 -39.22 22.23
C GLN A 236 -20.85 -38.22 23.08
N ALA A 237 -21.04 -37.01 22.57
CA ALA A 237 -22.03 -36.08 23.04
C ALA A 237 -23.32 -36.52 22.36
N ASP A 238 -24.30 -36.94 23.16
CA ASP A 238 -25.63 -37.24 22.65
C ASP A 238 -26.15 -35.97 21.98
N ALA A 239 -26.30 -36.01 20.65
CA ALA A 239 -26.58 -34.83 19.83
C ALA A 239 -27.98 -34.32 20.12
N GLY A 240 -28.05 -33.13 20.71
CA GLY A 240 -29.26 -32.36 20.88
C GLY A 240 -29.96 -32.07 19.54
N GLN A 241 -31.25 -31.73 19.58
CA GLN A 241 -32.04 -31.51 18.36
C GLN A 241 -31.75 -30.14 17.71
N VAL A 242 -31.21 -29.18 18.47
CA VAL A 242 -30.86 -27.83 18.03
C VAL A 242 -29.49 -27.46 18.61
N GLU A 243 -28.63 -26.83 17.81
CA GLU A 243 -27.33 -26.29 18.22
C GLU A 243 -27.20 -24.83 17.78
N VAL A 244 -26.55 -23.99 18.61
CA VAL A 244 -26.33 -22.57 18.30
C VAL A 244 -24.83 -22.28 18.30
N ALA A 245 -24.35 -21.65 17.23
CA ALA A 245 -22.99 -21.14 17.11
C ALA A 245 -23.01 -19.61 17.11
N ALA A 246 -22.61 -18.99 18.23
CA ALA A 246 -22.48 -17.55 18.36
C ALA A 246 -21.09 -17.07 17.90
N LEU A 247 -21.04 -16.32 16.79
CA LEU A 247 -19.82 -15.87 16.11
C LEU A 247 -19.82 -14.34 15.98
N GLY A 248 -19.69 -13.67 17.12
CA GLY A 248 -19.68 -12.22 17.19
C GLY A 248 -21.05 -11.62 16.85
N PRO A 249 -21.18 -10.73 15.86
CA PRO A 249 -22.46 -10.11 15.50
C PRO A 249 -23.34 -11.04 14.65
N VAL A 250 -22.85 -12.24 14.29
CA VAL A 250 -23.61 -13.25 13.54
C VAL A 250 -23.73 -14.52 14.38
N GLY A 251 -24.89 -15.19 14.30
CA GLY A 251 -25.13 -16.48 14.93
C GLY A 251 -25.74 -17.47 13.95
N PHE A 252 -25.47 -18.75 14.13
CA PHE A 252 -26.06 -19.82 13.32
C PHE A 252 -26.83 -20.78 14.22
N VAL A 253 -28.04 -21.13 13.80
CA VAL A 253 -28.86 -22.15 14.45
C VAL A 253 -28.94 -23.36 13.53
N TYR A 254 -28.45 -24.49 14.02
CA TYR A 254 -28.45 -25.77 13.34
C TYR A 254 -29.53 -26.65 13.93
N CYS A 255 -30.30 -27.32 13.09
CA CYS A 255 -31.26 -28.33 13.52
C CYS A 255 -30.83 -29.70 12.98
N LYS A 256 -31.05 -30.74 13.79
CA LYS A 256 -30.67 -32.11 13.42
C LYS A 256 -31.48 -32.63 12.24
N ASP A 257 -32.76 -32.28 12.22
CA ASP A 257 -33.69 -32.57 11.12
C ASP A 257 -34.07 -31.25 10.46
N ARG A 258 -34.04 -31.23 9.12
CA ARG A 258 -34.35 -30.04 8.33
C ARG A 258 -35.79 -29.60 8.58
N MET A 259 -35.97 -28.35 8.97
CA MET A 259 -37.29 -27.77 9.21
C MET A 259 -38.01 -27.44 7.91
N GLU A 260 -39.34 -27.52 7.95
CA GLU A 260 -40.17 -26.98 6.88
C GLU A 260 -40.04 -25.45 6.84
N ALA A 261 -40.03 -24.85 5.65
CA ALA A 261 -39.87 -23.41 5.48
C ALA A 261 -40.90 -22.58 6.28
N SER A 262 -42.14 -23.06 6.36
CA SER A 262 -43.22 -22.42 7.14
C SER A 262 -42.91 -22.36 8.65
N VAL A 263 -42.23 -23.39 9.16
CA VAL A 263 -41.76 -23.47 10.55
C VAL A 263 -40.55 -22.56 10.76
N CYS A 264 -39.57 -22.56 9.84
CA CYS A 264 -38.42 -21.65 9.90
C CYS A 264 -38.85 -20.18 10.01
N ASP A 265 -39.81 -19.76 9.18
CA ASP A 265 -40.32 -18.39 9.16
C ASP A 265 -41.04 -18.03 10.47
N THR A 266 -41.79 -18.99 11.03
CA THR A 266 -42.45 -18.82 12.33
C THR A 266 -41.44 -18.67 13.47
N VAL A 267 -40.38 -19.49 13.46
CA VAL A 267 -39.28 -19.42 14.44
C VAL A 267 -38.52 -18.10 14.28
N ALA A 268 -38.18 -17.70 13.05
CA ALA A 268 -37.45 -16.47 12.77
C ALA A 268 -38.19 -15.24 13.29
N ARG A 269 -39.50 -15.16 13.03
CA ARG A 269 -40.35 -14.11 13.57
C ARG A 269 -40.40 -14.10 15.09
N ALA A 270 -40.54 -15.26 15.72
CA ALA A 270 -40.56 -15.37 17.18
C ALA A 270 -39.21 -14.98 17.82
N LEU A 271 -38.09 -15.27 17.16
CA LEU A 271 -36.75 -14.86 17.60
C LEU A 271 -36.57 -13.33 17.56
N VAL A 272 -37.14 -12.67 16.57
CA VAL A 272 -37.17 -11.20 16.54
C VAL A 272 -38.08 -10.65 17.64
N GLU A 273 -39.34 -11.08 17.68
CA GLU A 273 -40.36 -10.48 18.56
C GLU A 273 -40.14 -10.82 20.05
N SER A 274 -39.77 -12.07 20.36
CA SER A 274 -39.69 -12.58 21.74
C SER A 274 -38.26 -12.69 22.27
N ALA A 275 -37.27 -12.87 21.39
CA ALA A 275 -35.86 -12.84 21.78
C ALA A 275 -35.20 -11.48 21.54
N GLY A 276 -35.83 -10.56 20.81
CA GLY A 276 -35.29 -9.21 20.60
C GLY A 276 -34.05 -9.21 19.71
N ILE A 277 -33.91 -10.20 18.84
CA ILE A 277 -32.82 -10.28 17.88
C ILE A 277 -33.07 -9.23 16.78
N PRO A 278 -32.09 -8.35 16.47
CA PRO A 278 -32.28 -7.28 15.50
C PRO A 278 -32.78 -7.73 14.13
N MET A 279 -32.13 -8.74 13.57
CA MET A 279 -32.47 -9.31 12.27
C MET A 279 -32.23 -10.82 12.29
N VAL A 280 -33.18 -11.58 11.74
CA VAL A 280 -33.05 -13.02 11.55
C VAL A 280 -33.28 -13.35 10.08
N MET A 281 -32.41 -14.15 9.47
CA MET A 281 -32.48 -14.49 8.06
C MET A 281 -32.78 -15.97 7.87
N THR A 282 -33.66 -16.27 6.91
CA THR A 282 -33.99 -17.63 6.46
C THR A 282 -33.78 -17.74 4.95
N ALA A 283 -33.11 -18.82 4.53
CA ALA A 283 -32.87 -19.11 3.12
C ALA A 283 -33.99 -19.98 2.53
N ALA A 284 -34.59 -19.53 1.43
CA ALA A 284 -35.54 -20.32 0.67
C ALA A 284 -34.80 -21.21 -0.36
N ALA A 285 -35.37 -22.39 -0.67
CA ALA A 285 -34.80 -23.30 -1.68
C ALA A 285 -34.73 -22.68 -3.10
N SER A 286 -35.51 -21.62 -3.36
CA SER A 286 -35.49 -20.84 -4.60
C SER A 286 -34.25 -19.94 -4.76
N GLY A 287 -33.41 -19.81 -3.72
CA GLY A 287 -32.25 -18.92 -3.72
C GLY A 287 -32.52 -17.53 -3.12
N SER A 288 -33.77 -17.19 -2.79
CA SER A 288 -34.12 -15.94 -2.09
C SER A 288 -33.87 -16.04 -0.60
N VAL A 289 -33.54 -14.93 0.05
CA VAL A 289 -33.38 -14.83 1.50
C VAL A 289 -34.42 -13.86 2.06
N THR A 290 -35.08 -14.26 3.14
CA THR A 290 -36.01 -13.40 3.88
C THR A 290 -35.33 -12.90 5.15
N ALA A 291 -35.23 -11.59 5.30
CA ALA A 291 -34.78 -10.92 6.51
C ALA A 291 -35.99 -10.51 7.36
N TRP A 292 -36.10 -11.06 8.56
CA TRP A 292 -37.12 -10.79 9.55
C TRP A 292 -36.61 -9.75 10.54
N THR A 293 -37.39 -8.70 10.76
CA THR A 293 -37.13 -7.62 11.73
C THR A 293 -38.43 -7.24 12.46
N ASP A 294 -38.34 -6.36 13.45
CA ASP A 294 -39.52 -5.86 14.18
C ASP A 294 -40.51 -5.08 13.28
N ALA A 295 -40.02 -4.57 12.14
CA ALA A 295 -40.81 -3.87 11.12
C ALA A 295 -41.48 -4.82 10.12
N GLY A 296 -41.10 -6.12 10.10
CA GLY A 296 -41.64 -7.12 9.20
C GLY A 296 -40.59 -7.93 8.45
N ALA A 297 -41.01 -8.54 7.35
CA ALA A 297 -40.18 -9.39 6.49
C ALA A 297 -39.78 -8.65 5.20
N PHE A 298 -38.51 -8.77 4.82
CA PHE A 298 -37.91 -8.10 3.67
C PHE A 298 -37.13 -9.10 2.82
N ALA A 299 -37.26 -9.01 1.49
CA ALA A 299 -36.55 -9.88 0.56
C ALA A 299 -35.15 -9.34 0.24
N LEU A 300 -34.10 -10.11 0.52
CA LEU A 300 -32.72 -9.77 0.12
C LEU A 300 -32.35 -10.45 -1.21
N PRO A 301 -31.65 -9.74 -2.11
CA PRO A 301 -31.09 -8.39 -1.96
C PRO A 301 -32.05 -7.23 -2.30
N GLN A 302 -33.26 -7.49 -2.82
CA GLN A 302 -34.11 -6.46 -3.45
C GLN A 302 -34.57 -5.34 -2.50
N GLN A 303 -34.72 -5.63 -1.21
CA GLN A 303 -35.18 -4.72 -0.16
C GLN A 303 -34.09 -4.43 0.87
N ALA A 304 -32.82 -4.53 0.48
CA ALA A 304 -31.71 -4.31 1.39
C ALA A 304 -31.73 -2.91 2.02
N ALA A 305 -32.10 -1.87 1.26
CA ALA A 305 -32.18 -0.49 1.76
C ALA A 305 -33.14 -0.33 2.96
N ASP A 306 -34.21 -1.14 3.00
CA ASP A 306 -35.22 -1.08 4.06
C ASP A 306 -34.69 -1.68 5.39
N VAL A 307 -33.67 -2.55 5.31
CA VAL A 307 -33.13 -3.30 6.47
C VAL A 307 -31.75 -2.78 6.89
N LEU A 308 -30.88 -2.52 5.93
CA LEU A 308 -29.50 -2.06 6.14
C LEU A 308 -29.36 -0.53 6.02
N GLY A 309 -30.42 0.17 5.59
CA GLY A 309 -30.41 1.62 5.41
C GLY A 309 -29.90 2.01 4.02
N ALA A 310 -30.58 2.97 3.39
CA ALA A 310 -30.23 3.46 2.06
C ALA A 310 -28.87 4.20 2.01
N ASP A 311 -28.32 4.58 3.16
CA ASP A 311 -27.05 5.27 3.35
C ASP A 311 -25.88 4.32 3.67
N HIS A 312 -26.10 3.00 3.67
CA HIS A 312 -25.01 2.04 3.85
C HIS A 312 -23.98 2.16 2.71
N PRO A 313 -22.67 2.33 3.00
CA PRO A 313 -21.65 2.68 2.00
C PRO A 313 -21.46 1.59 0.93
N TYR A 314 -21.77 0.35 1.27
CA TYR A 314 -21.61 -0.85 0.42
C TYR A 314 -22.90 -1.68 0.38
N LEU A 315 -24.04 -0.99 0.23
CA LEU A 315 -25.37 -1.60 0.38
C LEU A 315 -25.57 -2.84 -0.51
N ASP A 316 -25.27 -2.71 -1.80
CA ASP A 316 -25.49 -3.78 -2.78
C ASP A 316 -24.56 -4.97 -2.50
N GLU A 317 -23.27 -4.71 -2.24
CA GLU A 317 -22.27 -5.74 -1.95
C GLU A 317 -22.60 -6.51 -0.67
N VAL A 318 -22.95 -5.82 0.41
CA VAL A 318 -23.31 -6.46 1.69
C VAL A 318 -24.59 -7.28 1.54
N ALA A 319 -25.58 -6.80 0.78
CA ALA A 319 -26.80 -7.55 0.53
C ALA A 319 -26.51 -8.87 -0.22
N GLU A 320 -25.65 -8.82 -1.25
CA GLU A 320 -25.20 -10.02 -1.96
C GLU A 320 -24.42 -10.98 -1.05
N GLU A 321 -23.53 -10.46 -0.19
CA GLU A 321 -22.76 -11.28 0.76
C GLU A 321 -23.63 -11.93 1.83
N LEU A 322 -24.65 -11.24 2.36
CA LEU A 322 -25.60 -11.83 3.30
C LEU A 322 -26.42 -12.96 2.65
N VAL A 323 -26.82 -12.78 1.39
CA VAL A 323 -27.49 -13.83 0.62
C VAL A 323 -26.55 -15.03 0.43
N ALA A 324 -25.31 -14.80 0.05
CA ALA A 324 -24.30 -15.84 -0.10
C ALA A 324 -24.01 -16.56 1.23
N LEU A 325 -23.98 -15.84 2.35
CA LEU A 325 -23.80 -16.38 3.69
C LEU A 325 -24.93 -17.35 4.06
N CYS A 326 -26.19 -16.97 3.80
CA CYS A 326 -27.35 -17.80 4.11
C CYS A 326 -27.42 -19.08 3.25
N HIS A 327 -26.82 -19.08 2.06
CA HIS A 327 -26.72 -20.25 1.17
C HIS A 327 -25.40 -21.00 1.28
N HIS A 328 -24.51 -20.61 2.20
CA HIS A 328 -23.25 -21.29 2.38
C HIS A 328 -23.48 -22.74 2.85
N PRO A 329 -22.75 -23.75 2.34
CA PRO A 329 -22.99 -25.16 2.68
C PRO A 329 -22.92 -25.49 4.18
N ASP A 330 -22.13 -24.71 4.92
CA ASP A 330 -21.95 -24.84 6.37
C ASP A 330 -22.81 -23.87 7.20
N ALA A 331 -23.70 -23.10 6.56
CA ALA A 331 -24.62 -22.21 7.27
C ALA A 331 -25.72 -23.02 8.00
N GLY A 332 -26.13 -22.51 9.16
CA GLY A 332 -27.31 -23.00 9.86
C GLY A 332 -28.60 -22.70 9.09
N GLU A 333 -29.69 -23.37 9.47
CA GLU A 333 -31.02 -23.16 8.85
C GLU A 333 -31.59 -21.77 9.14
N ILE A 334 -31.18 -21.18 10.27
CA ILE A 334 -31.54 -19.83 10.68
C ILE A 334 -30.25 -19.07 11.02
N ILE A 335 -30.11 -17.89 10.44
CA ILE A 335 -28.96 -17.01 10.64
C ILE A 335 -29.42 -15.80 11.47
N LEU A 336 -28.72 -15.53 12.56
CA LEU A 336 -28.97 -14.40 13.45
C LEU A 336 -28.01 -13.28 13.08
N CYS A 337 -28.50 -12.04 13.01
CA CYS A 337 -27.69 -10.86 12.79
C CYS A 337 -27.98 -9.81 13.87
N GLY A 338 -26.91 -9.35 14.52
CA GLY A 338 -26.95 -8.38 15.60
C GLY A 338 -27.01 -6.93 15.13
N TRP A 339 -27.11 -6.68 13.82
CA TRP A 339 -27.15 -5.33 13.25
C TRP A 339 -28.28 -5.16 12.23
N ARG A 340 -28.88 -3.97 12.24
CA ARG A 340 -29.78 -3.44 11.20
C ARG A 340 -29.78 -1.90 11.29
N ALA A 341 -30.23 -1.23 10.23
CA ALA A 341 -30.46 0.21 10.29
C ALA A 341 -31.53 0.57 11.33
N GLY A 342 -31.31 1.70 12.01
CA GLY A 342 -32.18 2.19 13.08
C GLY A 342 -31.88 1.63 14.48
N ASN A 343 -31.02 0.62 14.61
CA ASN A 343 -30.57 0.17 15.92
C ASN A 343 -29.61 1.18 16.56
N THR A 344 -29.88 1.60 17.79
CA THR A 344 -29.00 2.52 18.55
C THR A 344 -27.66 1.89 18.92
N THR A 345 -27.58 0.56 19.04
CA THR A 345 -26.33 -0.15 19.32
C THR A 345 -26.37 -1.54 18.69
N ALA A 346 -25.28 -1.91 18.03
CA ALA A 346 -25.11 -3.24 17.46
C ALA A 346 -24.99 -4.30 18.58
N CYS A 347 -25.54 -5.48 18.35
CA CYS A 347 -25.49 -6.60 19.27
C CYS A 347 -24.43 -7.61 18.85
N SER A 348 -23.67 -8.14 19.80
CA SER A 348 -22.86 -9.35 19.60
C SER A 348 -23.45 -10.51 20.40
N PHE A 349 -23.57 -11.67 19.77
CA PHE A 349 -23.97 -12.91 20.43
C PHE A 349 -22.81 -13.53 21.23
N ALA A 350 -21.58 -13.01 21.07
CA ALA A 350 -20.43 -13.30 21.91
C ALA A 350 -20.23 -12.23 22.99
N ASN A 351 -19.43 -12.55 24.02
CA ASN A 351 -19.09 -11.60 25.09
C ASN A 351 -17.92 -10.69 24.69
N GLU A 352 -18.23 -9.66 23.92
CA GLU A 352 -17.27 -8.69 23.36
C GLU A 352 -17.91 -7.29 23.25
N ASN A 353 -17.07 -6.26 23.22
CA ASN A 353 -17.45 -4.84 23.14
C ASN A 353 -17.13 -4.22 21.76
N GLY A 354 -16.33 -4.90 20.95
CA GLY A 354 -16.15 -4.64 19.52
C GLY A 354 -16.39 -5.93 18.77
N ALA A 355 -16.88 -5.88 17.54
CA ALA A 355 -17.09 -7.06 16.73
C ALA A 355 -16.94 -6.78 15.24
N HIS A 356 -16.80 -7.86 14.48
CA HIS A 356 -16.76 -7.83 13.03
C HIS A 356 -17.40 -9.13 12.47
N GLY A 357 -17.64 -9.19 11.16
CA GLY A 357 -18.21 -10.35 10.46
C GLY A 357 -19.73 -10.30 10.26
N GLY A 358 -20.37 -9.17 10.55
CA GLY A 358 -21.76 -8.85 10.25
C GLY A 358 -21.91 -7.87 9.09
N ALA A 359 -22.95 -7.03 9.16
CA ALA A 359 -23.35 -6.11 8.09
C ALA A 359 -23.29 -4.62 8.49
N GLY A 360 -22.63 -4.30 9.60
CA GLY A 360 -22.51 -2.92 10.07
C GLY A 360 -21.61 -2.04 9.17
N PRO A 361 -21.90 -0.74 9.04
CA PRO A 361 -21.12 0.17 8.21
C PRO A 361 -19.68 0.35 8.71
N GLU A 362 -19.44 0.29 10.02
CA GLU A 362 -18.09 0.45 10.57
C GLU A 362 -17.24 -0.80 10.39
N GLU A 363 -17.85 -2.00 10.36
CA GLU A 363 -17.12 -3.25 10.12
C GLU A 363 -16.86 -3.52 8.63
N THR A 364 -17.65 -2.93 7.74
CA THR A 364 -17.44 -3.00 6.29
C THR A 364 -16.44 -1.96 5.77
N ASN A 365 -16.10 -0.96 6.59
CA ASN A 365 -15.10 0.06 6.27
C ASN A 365 -13.67 -0.45 6.50
N ALA A 366 -13.17 -1.22 5.53
CA ALA A 366 -11.76 -1.63 5.45
C ALA A 366 -10.93 -0.62 4.63
N PHE A 367 -9.60 -0.70 4.72
CA PHE A 367 -8.70 0.15 3.93
C PHE A 367 -7.56 -0.64 3.30
N VAL A 368 -6.99 -0.08 2.24
CA VAL A 368 -5.76 -0.56 1.60
C VAL A 368 -4.84 0.61 1.30
N LEU A 369 -3.55 0.46 1.60
CA LEU A 369 -2.47 1.37 1.25
C LEU A 369 -1.51 0.60 0.33
N LEU A 370 -1.47 1.03 -0.93
CA LEU A 370 -0.65 0.45 -1.99
C LEU A 370 0.33 1.48 -2.53
N PRO A 371 1.49 1.06 -3.08
CA PRO A 371 2.27 1.93 -3.94
C PRO A 371 1.41 2.48 -5.09
N ALA A 372 1.63 3.74 -5.48
CA ALA A 372 0.87 4.38 -6.55
C ALA A 372 0.98 3.66 -7.91
N ASP A 373 2.04 2.87 -8.09
CA ASP A 373 2.32 2.05 -9.26
C ASP A 373 1.88 0.58 -9.11
N ALA A 374 1.06 0.24 -8.11
CA ALA A 374 0.58 -1.12 -7.90
C ALA A 374 -0.28 -1.62 -9.08
N PRO A 375 -0.04 -2.85 -9.59
CA PRO A 375 -0.69 -3.36 -10.80
C PRO A 375 -2.10 -3.89 -10.51
N LEU A 376 -3.08 -2.99 -10.39
CA LEU A 376 -4.47 -3.37 -10.18
C LEU A 376 -5.11 -3.96 -11.45
N PRO A 377 -5.96 -5.00 -11.35
CA PRO A 377 -6.67 -5.58 -12.49
C PRO A 377 -7.53 -4.54 -13.23
N VAL A 378 -7.72 -4.69 -14.55
CA VAL A 378 -8.68 -3.86 -15.33
C VAL A 378 -10.09 -3.94 -14.74
N THR A 379 -10.45 -5.10 -14.21
CA THR A 379 -11.76 -5.37 -13.62
C THR A 379 -11.90 -4.88 -12.18
N ALA A 380 -10.85 -4.27 -11.60
CA ALA A 380 -10.92 -3.73 -10.26
C ALA A 380 -11.98 -2.64 -10.19
N ARG A 381 -12.85 -2.73 -9.19
CA ARG A 381 -13.89 -1.74 -8.92
C ARG A 381 -13.43 -0.82 -7.79
N ASP A 382 -14.11 0.31 -7.65
CA ASP A 382 -14.11 1.10 -6.43
C ASP A 382 -15.50 0.89 -5.78
N PRO A 383 -15.58 0.27 -4.59
CA PRO A 383 -14.48 -0.17 -3.72
C PRO A 383 -13.71 -1.41 -4.22
N LEU A 384 -12.45 -1.53 -3.80
CA LEU A 384 -11.61 -2.71 -4.06
C LEU A 384 -12.05 -3.89 -3.18
N CYS A 385 -12.26 -5.06 -3.79
CA CYS A 385 -12.50 -6.28 -3.03
C CYS A 385 -11.19 -7.05 -2.75
N ALA A 386 -11.20 -7.94 -1.74
CA ALA A 386 -10.03 -8.77 -1.40
C ALA A 386 -9.54 -9.63 -2.60
N SER A 387 -10.44 -10.01 -3.50
CA SER A 387 -10.08 -10.76 -4.70
C SER A 387 -9.28 -9.92 -5.71
N ASP A 388 -9.52 -8.61 -5.79
CA ASP A 388 -8.71 -7.67 -6.59
C ASP A 388 -7.29 -7.59 -6.07
N LEU A 389 -7.11 -7.46 -4.75
CA LEU A 389 -5.80 -7.44 -4.12
C LEU A 389 -5.03 -8.73 -4.36
N ARG A 390 -5.70 -9.88 -4.26
CA ARG A 390 -5.09 -11.18 -4.58
C ARG A 390 -4.64 -11.24 -6.05
N ARG A 391 -5.47 -10.79 -6.98
CA ARG A 391 -5.13 -10.77 -8.41
C ARG A 391 -3.95 -9.82 -8.68
N ALA A 392 -3.95 -8.64 -8.08
CA ALA A 392 -2.85 -7.69 -8.16
C ALA A 392 -1.54 -8.30 -7.64
N ALA A 393 -1.58 -8.97 -6.49
CA ALA A 393 -0.40 -9.61 -5.89
C ALA A 393 0.14 -10.74 -6.77
N LEU A 394 -0.74 -11.58 -7.35
CA LEU A 394 -0.33 -12.62 -8.28
C LEU A 394 0.29 -12.04 -9.55
N HIS A 395 -0.26 -10.93 -10.05
CA HIS A 395 0.31 -10.24 -11.20
C HIS A 395 1.69 -9.69 -10.88
N PHE A 396 1.83 -8.97 -9.77
CA PHE A 396 3.10 -8.42 -9.29
C PHE A 396 4.19 -9.50 -9.17
N LEU A 397 3.82 -10.73 -8.79
CA LEU A 397 4.72 -11.87 -8.70
C LEU A 397 5.01 -12.57 -10.04
N GLY A 398 4.48 -12.07 -11.17
CA GLY A 398 4.60 -12.69 -12.49
C GLY A 398 3.81 -14.00 -12.65
N ARG A 399 2.77 -14.20 -11.84
CA ARG A 399 1.99 -15.45 -11.74
C ARG A 399 0.56 -15.32 -12.26
N ALA A 400 0.22 -14.22 -12.94
CA ALA A 400 -1.14 -13.99 -13.44
C ALA A 400 -1.22 -14.12 -14.96
N GLU A 401 -2.33 -14.70 -15.43
CA GLU A 401 -2.71 -14.78 -16.86
C GLU A 401 -3.50 -13.55 -17.34
N HIS A 402 -3.80 -12.60 -16.44
CA HIS A 402 -4.74 -11.51 -16.70
C HIS A 402 -4.04 -10.19 -17.06
N LYS A 403 -4.70 -9.40 -17.92
CA LYS A 403 -4.30 -8.03 -18.29
C LYS A 403 -4.45 -7.09 -17.09
N ILE A 404 -3.45 -6.26 -16.82
CA ILE A 404 -3.50 -5.19 -15.81
C ILE A 404 -4.28 -4.01 -16.38
N ALA A 405 -4.94 -3.22 -15.52
CA ALA A 405 -5.30 -1.87 -15.90
C ALA A 405 -4.03 -1.15 -16.32
N LYS A 406 -3.95 -0.71 -17.58
CA LYS A 406 -2.96 0.32 -17.91
C LYS A 406 -3.23 1.47 -16.96
N ARG A 407 -2.19 1.93 -16.27
CA ARG A 407 -2.31 3.13 -15.46
C ARG A 407 -3.02 4.18 -16.30
N GLN A 408 -4.09 4.76 -15.78
CA GLN A 408 -4.67 5.92 -16.42
C GLN A 408 -3.56 6.95 -16.49
N LYS A 409 -3.05 7.19 -17.71
CA LYS A 409 -2.22 8.37 -17.96
C LYS A 409 -3.02 9.53 -17.39
N ARG A 410 -2.36 10.40 -16.61
CA ARG A 410 -2.97 11.68 -16.24
C ARG A 410 -3.50 12.24 -17.56
N PRO A 411 -4.79 12.61 -17.66
CA PRO A 411 -5.24 13.33 -18.84
C PRO A 411 -4.29 14.51 -18.96
N VAL A 412 -3.52 14.59 -20.04
CA VAL A 412 -2.76 15.80 -20.33
C VAL A 412 -3.83 16.88 -20.36
N GLU A 413 -3.85 17.75 -19.34
CA GLU A 413 -4.62 18.99 -19.45
C GLU A 413 -4.01 19.66 -20.68
N ARG A 414 -4.83 19.86 -21.72
CA ARG A 414 -4.43 20.05 -23.13
C ARG A 414 -3.39 21.15 -23.37
N ASP A 415 -3.12 21.96 -22.35
CA ASP A 415 -2.29 23.13 -22.43
C ASP A 415 -1.04 23.02 -21.52
N THR A 416 -0.76 21.85 -20.93
CA THR A 416 0.40 21.62 -20.02
C THR A 416 1.30 20.46 -20.47
N LEU A 417 2.60 20.57 -20.18
CA LEU A 417 3.62 19.58 -20.49
C LEU A 417 4.54 19.35 -19.28
N ARG A 418 4.63 18.11 -18.80
CA ARG A 418 5.43 17.72 -17.64
C ARG A 418 6.75 17.07 -18.06
N ILE A 419 7.86 17.74 -17.81
CA ILE A 419 9.20 17.32 -18.23
C ILE A 419 10.02 16.92 -17.01
N MET A 420 10.61 15.72 -17.05
CA MET A 420 11.57 15.24 -16.05
C MET A 420 12.97 15.23 -16.64
N THR A 421 13.96 15.78 -15.93
CA THR A 421 15.38 15.49 -16.16
C THR A 421 15.93 14.64 -15.01
N TYR A 422 16.68 13.60 -15.33
CA TYR A 422 17.18 12.66 -14.34
C TYR A 422 18.47 11.95 -14.76
N ASN A 423 19.56 12.25 -14.07
CA ASN A 423 20.79 11.47 -14.15
C ASN A 423 20.59 10.15 -13.39
N VAL A 424 20.69 9.02 -14.10
CA VAL A 424 20.35 7.70 -13.54
C VAL A 424 21.55 6.91 -13.05
N HIS A 425 22.77 7.47 -13.14
CA HIS A 425 24.00 6.85 -12.67
C HIS A 425 24.19 5.39 -13.15
N SER A 426 24.07 5.14 -14.46
CA SER A 426 24.10 3.79 -15.03
C SER A 426 23.05 2.84 -14.44
N CYS A 427 21.94 3.35 -13.93
CA CYS A 427 20.94 2.61 -13.16
C CYS A 427 21.52 1.88 -11.93
N ILE A 428 22.72 2.25 -11.49
CA ILE A 428 23.39 1.74 -10.30
C ILE A 428 22.98 2.63 -9.14
N GLY A 429 22.25 2.03 -8.19
CA GLY A 429 21.75 2.77 -7.05
C GLY A 429 22.83 3.09 -6.03
N MET A 430 22.48 3.92 -5.06
CA MET A 430 23.27 4.18 -3.85
C MET A 430 23.48 2.94 -2.97
N ASP A 431 22.79 1.84 -3.29
CA ASP A 431 22.99 0.50 -2.72
C ASP A 431 23.96 -0.38 -3.53
N GLY A 432 24.53 0.15 -4.62
CA GLY A 432 25.48 -0.51 -5.51
C GLY A 432 24.85 -1.48 -6.50
N LYS A 433 23.51 -1.57 -6.58
CA LYS A 433 22.84 -2.51 -7.48
C LYS A 433 22.44 -1.86 -8.79
N LEU A 434 22.66 -2.58 -9.88
CA LEU A 434 22.10 -2.27 -11.19
C LEU A 434 20.61 -2.67 -11.26
N SER A 435 19.71 -1.71 -11.46
CA SER A 435 18.29 -2.00 -11.73
C SER A 435 17.62 -0.88 -12.55
N PRO A 436 17.49 -1.06 -13.87
CA PRO A 436 16.73 -0.15 -14.72
C PRO A 436 15.23 -0.09 -14.36
N GLU A 437 14.64 -1.20 -13.89
CA GLU A 437 13.24 -1.25 -13.46
C GLU A 437 12.98 -0.37 -12.23
N ARG A 438 13.97 -0.23 -11.34
CA ARG A 438 13.89 0.70 -10.20
C ARG A 438 13.83 2.15 -10.68
N ILE A 439 14.59 2.51 -11.72
CA ILE A 439 14.54 3.83 -12.36
C ILE A 439 13.18 4.04 -13.03
N ALA A 440 12.71 3.06 -13.81
CA ALA A 440 11.37 3.10 -14.39
C ALA A 440 10.29 3.30 -13.33
N ARG A 441 10.43 2.69 -12.14
CA ARG A 441 9.50 2.87 -11.02
C ARG A 441 9.50 4.30 -10.47
N VAL A 442 10.68 4.91 -10.32
CA VAL A 442 10.81 6.34 -9.92
C VAL A 442 10.09 7.24 -10.92
N ILE A 443 10.36 7.03 -12.21
CA ILE A 443 9.75 7.81 -13.30
C ILE A 443 8.24 7.60 -13.31
N ALA A 444 7.80 6.34 -13.25
CA ALA A 444 6.39 5.99 -13.19
C ALA A 444 5.72 6.76 -12.06
N ARG A 445 6.17 6.65 -10.81
CA ARG A 445 5.49 7.32 -9.67
C ARG A 445 5.25 8.82 -9.87
N SER A 446 6.08 9.48 -10.69
CA SER A 446 5.95 10.90 -10.99
C SER A 446 5.17 11.22 -12.29
N ALA A 447 4.92 10.22 -13.15
CA ALA A 447 4.18 10.34 -14.43
C ALA A 447 4.50 11.60 -15.25
N PRO A 448 5.76 11.82 -15.66
CA PRO A 448 6.10 12.85 -16.63
C PRO A 448 5.63 12.47 -18.06
N ASP A 449 5.44 13.48 -18.90
CA ASP A 449 5.15 13.29 -20.33
C ASP A 449 6.42 13.06 -21.14
N VAL A 450 7.52 13.71 -20.72
CA VAL A 450 8.84 13.66 -21.35
C VAL A 450 9.90 13.41 -20.29
N VAL A 451 10.83 12.51 -20.58
CA VAL A 451 11.91 12.11 -19.66
C VAL A 451 13.26 12.25 -20.35
N ALA A 452 14.06 13.21 -19.91
CA ALA A 452 15.44 13.41 -20.30
C ALA A 452 16.36 12.67 -19.31
N LEU A 453 16.95 11.56 -19.76
CA LEU A 453 17.84 10.72 -18.95
C LEU A 453 19.30 10.95 -19.32
N GLN A 454 20.17 10.98 -18.31
CA GLN A 454 21.63 11.04 -18.48
C GLN A 454 22.30 9.82 -17.85
N GLU A 455 23.50 9.48 -18.33
CA GLU A 455 24.33 8.38 -17.85
C GLU A 455 23.75 6.96 -18.04
N LEU A 456 23.13 6.67 -19.17
CA LEU A 456 22.66 5.31 -19.48
C LEU A 456 23.78 4.47 -20.10
N ASP A 457 23.89 3.21 -19.66
CA ASP A 457 24.72 2.20 -20.31
C ASP A 457 23.91 1.33 -21.29
N MET A 458 24.54 0.97 -22.39
CA MET A 458 24.09 -0.04 -23.35
C MET A 458 25.29 -0.91 -23.77
N GLY A 459 25.24 -2.20 -23.51
CA GLY A 459 26.27 -3.14 -24.00
C GLY A 459 27.61 -3.12 -23.26
N ARG A 460 27.77 -2.34 -22.16
CA ARG A 460 29.03 -2.32 -21.40
C ARG A 460 29.20 -3.57 -20.54
N ALA A 461 30.44 -4.06 -20.45
CA ALA A 461 30.79 -5.19 -19.57
C ALA A 461 30.43 -4.92 -18.09
N ARG A 462 30.55 -3.66 -17.63
CA ARG A 462 30.23 -3.28 -16.24
C ARG A 462 28.73 -3.41 -15.89
N THR A 463 27.86 -3.46 -16.90
CA THR A 463 26.41 -3.62 -16.75
C THR A 463 25.91 -4.90 -17.40
N GLU A 464 26.78 -5.89 -17.58
CA GLU A 464 26.45 -7.21 -18.14
C GLU A 464 25.79 -7.15 -19.53
N GLY A 465 26.03 -6.06 -20.30
CA GLY A 465 25.48 -5.89 -21.63
C GLY A 465 24.01 -5.41 -21.68
N VAL A 466 23.41 -5.04 -20.55
CA VAL A 466 22.00 -4.60 -20.46
C VAL A 466 21.76 -3.30 -21.25
N ASP A 467 20.68 -3.27 -22.04
CA ASP A 467 20.14 -2.05 -22.68
C ASP A 467 19.17 -1.35 -21.72
N GLN A 468 19.71 -0.40 -20.95
CA GLN A 468 18.97 0.25 -19.87
C GLN A 468 17.84 1.13 -20.38
N ALA A 469 18.08 1.88 -21.47
CA ALA A 469 17.10 2.77 -22.07
C ALA A 469 15.89 1.98 -22.58
N HIS A 470 16.14 0.84 -23.25
CA HIS A 470 15.08 -0.02 -23.75
C HIS A 470 14.22 -0.62 -22.62
N ILE A 471 14.84 -1.12 -21.55
CA ILE A 471 14.09 -1.67 -20.40
C ILE A 471 13.22 -0.59 -19.75
N ILE A 472 13.79 0.59 -19.52
CA ILE A 472 13.04 1.69 -18.90
C ILE A 472 11.86 2.10 -19.79
N ALA A 473 12.09 2.29 -21.09
CA ALA A 473 11.04 2.65 -22.05
C ALA A 473 9.94 1.59 -22.13
N GLN A 474 10.31 0.30 -22.14
CA GLN A 474 9.36 -0.81 -22.13
C GLN A 474 8.51 -0.85 -20.86
N CYS A 475 9.11 -0.65 -19.69
CA CYS A 475 8.38 -0.58 -18.42
C CYS A 475 7.41 0.62 -18.35
N LEU A 476 7.75 1.72 -19.01
CA LEU A 476 6.95 2.95 -19.04
C LEU A 476 5.93 3.00 -20.18
N GLU A 477 5.97 2.05 -21.12
CA GLU A 477 5.23 2.11 -22.39
C GLU A 477 5.45 3.43 -23.15
N MET A 478 6.69 3.90 -23.19
CA MET A 478 7.10 5.11 -23.91
C MET A 478 7.94 4.77 -25.14
N ASP A 479 7.79 5.57 -26.18
CA ASP A 479 8.75 5.60 -27.29
C ASP A 479 10.04 6.29 -26.82
N PHE A 480 11.16 5.94 -27.44
CA PHE A 480 12.45 6.54 -27.07
C PHE A 480 13.38 6.73 -28.25
N HIS A 481 14.15 7.82 -28.19
CA HIS A 481 15.37 7.96 -28.98
C HIS A 481 16.57 7.88 -28.05
N PHE A 482 17.41 6.87 -28.30
CA PHE A 482 18.71 6.73 -27.65
C PHE A 482 19.79 7.25 -28.59
N HIS A 483 20.64 8.17 -28.10
CA HIS A 483 21.85 8.54 -28.83
C HIS A 483 23.09 8.15 -28.02
N PRO A 484 23.88 7.17 -28.50
CA PRO A 484 25.18 6.89 -27.89
C PRO A 484 26.07 8.10 -28.13
N ALA A 485 26.46 8.81 -27.07
CA ALA A 485 27.41 9.91 -27.17
C ALA A 485 28.81 9.43 -27.63
N MET A 486 29.05 8.11 -27.69
CA MET A 486 30.26 7.47 -28.21
C MET A 486 30.01 6.12 -28.88
N HIS A 487 30.69 5.88 -30.01
CA HIS A 487 30.96 4.54 -30.53
C HIS A 487 32.38 4.14 -30.12
N ILE A 488 32.51 3.14 -29.24
CA ILE A 488 33.75 2.37 -29.09
C ILE A 488 33.38 0.90 -29.26
N GLU A 489 33.70 0.38 -30.46
CA GLU A 489 33.75 -1.01 -30.93
C GLU A 489 32.57 -1.97 -30.70
N GLU A 490 31.82 -1.90 -29.59
CA GLU A 490 30.53 -2.59 -29.33
C GLU A 490 29.76 -2.04 -28.10
N GLU A 491 30.27 -1.00 -27.42
CA GLU A 491 29.75 -0.46 -26.15
C GLU A 491 29.23 0.99 -26.30
N ARG A 492 28.03 1.28 -25.78
CA ARG A 492 27.31 2.56 -25.96
C ARG A 492 26.94 3.17 -24.61
N TYR A 493 27.43 4.36 -24.30
CA TYR A 493 27.02 5.16 -23.13
C TYR A 493 26.46 6.49 -23.62
N GLY A 494 25.37 6.98 -23.02
CA GLY A 494 24.77 8.22 -23.51
C GLY A 494 23.50 8.66 -22.81
N ASP A 495 22.91 9.69 -23.40
CA ASP A 495 21.70 10.34 -22.94
C ASP A 495 20.49 9.84 -23.77
N ALA A 496 19.29 9.88 -23.18
CA ALA A 496 18.06 9.48 -23.85
C ALA A 496 16.93 10.47 -23.60
N ILE A 497 15.98 10.53 -24.53
CA ILE A 497 14.68 11.18 -24.32
C ILE A 497 13.60 10.11 -24.53
N LEU A 498 12.76 9.91 -23.51
CA LEU A 498 11.60 9.02 -23.54
C LEU A 498 10.32 9.87 -23.51
N THR A 499 9.32 9.52 -24.31
CA THR A 499 8.01 10.18 -24.25
C THR A 499 6.94 9.28 -24.86
N HIS A 500 5.69 9.58 -24.58
CA HIS A 500 4.55 8.94 -25.23
C HIS A 500 3.88 9.84 -26.28
N LEU A 501 4.42 11.04 -26.51
CA LEU A 501 3.93 12.01 -27.48
C LEU A 501 4.59 11.77 -28.85
N PRO A 502 3.95 12.17 -29.96
CA PRO A 502 4.60 12.15 -31.26
C PRO A 502 5.87 13.00 -31.23
N LEU A 503 6.98 12.42 -31.68
CA LEU A 503 8.29 13.04 -31.58
C LEU A 503 9.09 12.85 -32.87
N ARG A 504 9.96 13.80 -33.17
CA ARG A 504 10.91 13.73 -34.29
C ARG A 504 12.31 14.06 -33.80
N LEU A 505 13.26 13.18 -34.08
CA LEU A 505 14.68 13.48 -33.86
C LEU A 505 15.13 14.59 -34.81
N VAL A 506 15.60 15.71 -34.27
CA VAL A 506 16.12 16.83 -35.06
C VAL A 506 17.63 16.69 -35.25
N LYS A 507 18.35 16.52 -34.14
CA LYS A 507 19.80 16.38 -34.16
C LYS A 507 20.29 15.63 -32.94
N ALA A 508 21.36 14.87 -33.11
CA ALA A 508 22.14 14.36 -32.00
C ALA A 508 23.62 14.35 -32.38
N GLY A 509 24.48 14.65 -31.42
CA GLY A 509 25.90 14.87 -31.71
C GLY A 509 26.73 15.26 -30.51
N THR A 510 28.04 15.34 -30.73
CA THR A 510 29.04 15.57 -29.68
C THR A 510 29.24 17.06 -29.39
N LEU A 511 29.57 17.35 -28.14
CA LEU A 511 30.03 18.65 -27.68
C LEU A 511 31.57 18.70 -27.67
N PRO A 512 32.17 19.88 -27.81
CA PRO A 512 33.63 20.02 -27.84
C PRO A 512 34.25 19.58 -26.51
N GLY A 513 35.26 18.71 -26.59
CA GLY A 513 36.16 18.41 -25.48
C GLY A 513 37.23 19.49 -25.29
N LEU A 514 38.19 19.23 -24.39
CA LEU A 514 39.37 20.10 -24.21
C LEU A 514 40.54 19.65 -25.09
N ALA A 515 41.03 20.56 -25.93
CA ALA A 515 42.25 20.35 -26.71
C ALA A 515 43.42 19.94 -25.80
N GLY A 516 44.14 18.87 -26.18
CA GLY A 516 45.26 18.32 -25.41
C GLY A 516 44.88 17.40 -24.23
N LYS A 517 43.59 17.07 -24.04
CA LYS A 517 43.12 16.09 -23.05
C LYS A 517 42.22 15.03 -23.70
N SER A 518 42.82 14.06 -24.37
CA SER A 518 42.12 12.98 -25.09
C SER A 518 41.46 11.92 -24.20
N GLY A 519 41.69 11.93 -22.88
CA GLY A 519 41.11 10.99 -21.93
C GLY A 519 39.85 11.48 -21.20
N LEU A 520 39.30 12.64 -21.56
CA LEU A 520 38.02 13.10 -21.01
C LEU A 520 36.88 12.33 -21.66
N GLU A 521 35.88 11.97 -20.87
CA GLU A 521 34.65 11.36 -21.35
C GLU A 521 33.92 12.32 -22.31
N PRO A 522 33.73 11.94 -23.59
CA PRO A 522 32.93 12.68 -24.55
C PRO A 522 31.51 12.96 -24.06
N ARG A 523 31.05 14.18 -24.34
CA ARG A 523 29.71 14.68 -24.01
C ARG A 523 28.94 15.00 -25.28
N GLY A 524 27.62 15.04 -25.20
CA GLY A 524 26.76 15.28 -26.35
C GLY A 524 25.45 15.98 -26.01
N VAL A 525 24.64 16.15 -27.05
CA VAL A 525 23.29 16.71 -26.95
C VAL A 525 22.36 15.84 -27.78
N LEU A 526 21.19 15.56 -27.23
CA LEU A 526 20.06 14.97 -27.94
C LEU A 526 18.97 16.02 -28.08
N TRP A 527 18.60 16.35 -29.32
CA TRP A 527 17.58 17.34 -29.64
C TRP A 527 16.45 16.70 -30.43
N VAL A 528 15.25 16.73 -29.84
CA VAL A 528 14.00 16.29 -30.44
C VAL A 528 13.01 17.44 -30.53
N GLU A 529 12.12 17.34 -31.50
CA GLU A 529 10.91 18.15 -31.61
C GLU A 529 9.73 17.29 -31.19
N LEU A 530 8.91 17.81 -30.27
CA LEU A 530 7.69 17.18 -29.80
C LEU A 530 6.50 17.87 -30.43
N ASP A 531 5.51 17.11 -30.85
CA ASP A 531 4.20 17.62 -31.24
C ASP A 531 3.23 17.41 -30.07
N VAL A 532 2.81 18.52 -29.46
CA VAL A 532 1.81 18.54 -28.40
C VAL A 532 0.56 19.22 -28.92
N ASP A 533 -0.42 18.43 -29.37
CA ASP A 533 -1.69 18.90 -29.94
C ASP A 533 -1.51 19.97 -31.05
N GLY A 534 -0.47 19.84 -31.88
CA GLY A 534 -0.15 20.74 -32.99
C GLY A 534 0.89 21.82 -32.65
N ALA A 535 1.30 21.95 -31.39
CA ALA A 535 2.38 22.84 -30.98
C ALA A 535 3.74 22.11 -31.04
N ALA A 536 4.68 22.66 -31.83
CA ALA A 536 6.04 22.13 -31.96
C ALA A 536 6.95 22.67 -30.85
N ILE A 537 7.33 21.81 -29.90
CA ILE A 537 8.20 22.15 -28.76
C ILE A 537 9.58 21.51 -28.96
N GLN A 538 10.65 22.30 -28.83
CA GLN A 538 12.02 21.82 -28.98
C GLN A 538 12.58 21.38 -27.63
N VAL A 539 12.96 20.11 -27.49
CA VAL A 539 13.55 19.57 -26.24
C VAL A 539 14.97 19.11 -26.48
N LEU A 540 15.90 19.68 -25.71
CA LEU A 540 17.32 19.35 -25.74
C LEU A 540 17.73 18.74 -24.38
N ASN A 541 18.31 17.55 -24.42
CA ASN A 541 18.91 16.87 -23.29
C ASN A 541 20.44 16.86 -23.44
N THR A 542 21.18 17.19 -22.37
CA THR A 542 22.65 17.17 -22.38
C THR A 542 23.23 16.82 -21.02
N HIS A 543 24.44 16.26 -21.03
CA HIS A 543 25.27 16.09 -19.84
C HIS A 543 26.63 16.79 -20.06
N LEU A 544 26.94 17.82 -19.27
CA LEU A 544 28.18 18.59 -19.42
C LEU A 544 29.37 17.99 -18.65
N GLY A 545 30.58 18.33 -19.11
CA GLY A 545 31.83 17.83 -18.53
C GLY A 545 32.15 18.37 -17.14
N LEU A 546 33.05 17.68 -16.44
CA LEU A 546 33.43 18.02 -15.05
C LEU A 546 34.39 19.22 -14.95
N LEU A 547 35.09 19.57 -16.02
CA LEU A 547 36.07 20.65 -16.01
C LEU A 547 35.45 21.99 -16.39
N ALA A 548 35.69 23.03 -15.58
CA ALA A 548 35.10 24.36 -15.81
C ALA A 548 35.46 25.01 -17.17
N ARG A 549 36.63 24.70 -17.75
CA ARG A 549 37.01 25.19 -19.09
C ARG A 549 36.26 24.44 -20.19
N GLU A 550 36.04 23.14 -20.00
CA GLU A 550 35.26 22.30 -20.90
C GLU A 550 33.82 22.77 -20.95
N ARG A 551 33.16 22.91 -19.79
CA ARG A 551 31.77 23.38 -19.72
C ARG A 551 31.55 24.72 -20.41
N ARG A 552 32.52 25.64 -20.33
CA ARG A 552 32.45 26.92 -21.06
C ARG A 552 32.44 26.72 -22.57
N ALA A 553 33.36 25.91 -23.11
CA ALA A 553 33.38 25.61 -24.54
C ALA A 553 32.09 24.89 -24.98
N GLN A 554 31.59 23.97 -24.16
CA GLN A 554 30.35 23.24 -24.42
C GLN A 554 29.12 24.15 -24.42
N VAL A 555 29.01 25.09 -23.46
CA VAL A 555 27.89 26.06 -23.43
C VAL A 555 27.95 27.05 -24.59
N GLU A 556 29.13 27.52 -25.00
CA GLU A 556 29.22 28.37 -26.20
C GLU A 556 28.85 27.59 -27.47
N ALA A 557 29.20 26.31 -27.57
CA ALA A 557 28.73 25.45 -28.66
C ALA A 557 27.21 25.30 -28.63
N LEU A 558 26.61 24.99 -27.47
CA LEU A 558 25.16 24.88 -27.27
C LEU A 558 24.40 26.14 -27.67
N LEU A 559 24.92 27.33 -27.35
CA LEU A 559 24.30 28.60 -27.71
C LEU A 559 24.54 28.99 -29.18
N GLY A 560 25.50 28.35 -29.84
CA GLY A 560 25.92 28.63 -31.21
C GLY A 560 24.96 28.12 -32.30
N PRO A 561 25.32 28.34 -33.58
CA PRO A 561 24.47 28.02 -34.73
C PRO A 561 24.24 26.52 -34.96
N ASP A 562 25.01 25.66 -34.29
CA ASP A 562 24.87 24.22 -34.43
C ASP A 562 23.71 23.64 -33.60
N TRP A 563 23.24 24.37 -32.58
CA TRP A 563 22.24 23.88 -31.61
C TRP A 563 21.14 24.91 -31.40
N LEU A 564 21.17 25.69 -30.31
CA LEU A 564 20.10 26.65 -30.02
C LEU A 564 20.00 27.73 -31.09
N GLY A 565 21.11 28.15 -31.70
CA GLY A 565 21.13 29.11 -32.81
C GLY A 565 20.81 28.49 -34.18
N HIS A 566 20.49 27.20 -34.25
CA HIS A 566 20.23 26.51 -35.51
C HIS A 566 18.89 26.97 -36.12
N PRO A 567 18.79 27.17 -37.45
CA PRO A 567 17.54 27.63 -38.09
C PRO A 567 16.33 26.73 -37.88
N ALA A 568 16.56 25.42 -37.70
CA ALA A 568 15.50 24.45 -37.39
C ALA A 568 15.03 24.48 -35.93
N CYS A 569 15.72 25.22 -35.05
CA CYS A 569 15.29 25.45 -33.67
C CYS A 569 14.28 26.60 -33.66
N SER A 570 13.15 26.37 -34.34
CA SER A 570 12.03 27.29 -34.47
C SER A 570 10.88 26.81 -33.59
N GLY A 571 10.57 27.53 -32.52
CA GLY A 571 9.55 27.18 -31.53
C GLY A 571 10.06 27.33 -30.10
N PRO A 572 9.19 27.18 -29.09
CA PRO A 572 9.58 27.24 -27.68
C PRO A 572 10.59 26.13 -27.34
N VAL A 573 11.59 26.47 -26.53
CA VAL A 573 12.71 25.58 -26.24
C VAL A 573 12.74 25.18 -24.76
N VAL A 574 13.00 23.90 -24.51
CA VAL A 574 13.39 23.37 -23.20
C VAL A 574 14.78 22.74 -23.34
N LEU A 575 15.74 23.27 -22.59
CA LEU A 575 17.08 22.70 -22.45
C LEU A 575 17.25 22.14 -21.04
N CYS A 576 17.48 20.84 -20.90
CA CYS A 576 17.57 20.18 -19.61
C CYS A 576 18.72 19.16 -19.54
N GLY A 577 19.08 18.77 -18.31
CA GLY A 577 20.09 17.76 -18.06
C GLY A 577 20.98 18.05 -16.86
N ASP A 578 22.08 17.31 -16.76
CA ASP A 578 23.12 17.50 -15.75
C ASP A 578 24.23 18.42 -16.29
N PHE A 579 24.30 19.64 -15.75
CA PHE A 579 25.27 20.64 -16.19
C PHE A 579 26.57 20.58 -15.40
N ASN A 580 26.67 19.75 -14.36
CA ASN A 580 27.82 19.71 -13.45
C ASN A 580 28.23 21.11 -12.94
N ALA A 581 27.25 21.98 -12.76
CA ALA A 581 27.45 23.39 -12.49
C ALA A 581 26.40 23.97 -11.54
N LEU A 582 26.86 24.71 -10.52
CA LEU A 582 25.97 25.43 -9.62
C LEU A 582 25.28 26.61 -10.33
N PRO A 583 24.10 27.06 -9.87
CA PRO A 583 23.34 28.15 -10.51
C PRO A 583 24.15 29.45 -10.64
N SER A 584 25.03 29.75 -9.69
CA SER A 584 25.90 30.93 -9.68
C SER A 584 27.16 30.77 -10.55
N SER A 585 27.28 29.70 -11.33
CA SER A 585 28.45 29.47 -12.18
C SER A 585 28.42 30.39 -13.42
N PRO A 586 29.60 30.69 -14.02
CA PRO A 586 29.65 31.45 -15.28
C PRO A 586 28.87 30.80 -16.43
N VAL A 587 28.78 29.47 -16.45
CA VAL A 587 28.11 28.72 -17.52
C VAL A 587 26.59 28.82 -17.40
N CYS A 588 26.03 28.70 -16.18
CA CYS A 588 24.60 28.92 -15.94
C CYS A 588 24.20 30.38 -16.19
N ARG A 589 25.02 31.36 -15.76
CA ARG A 589 24.79 32.77 -16.10
C ARG A 589 24.78 33.02 -17.60
N ARG A 590 25.64 32.33 -18.35
CA ARG A 590 25.72 32.46 -19.80
C ARG A 590 24.48 31.89 -20.49
N LEU A 591 24.00 30.72 -20.06
CA LEU A 591 22.72 30.15 -20.54
C LEU A 591 21.54 31.10 -20.25
N ARG A 592 21.54 31.69 -19.05
CA ARG A 592 20.56 32.71 -18.63
C ARG A 592 20.55 34.02 -19.41
N THR A 593 21.47 34.20 -20.35
CA THR A 593 21.37 35.33 -21.31
C THR A 593 20.37 35.05 -22.43
N ARG A 594 19.87 33.81 -22.53
CA ARG A 594 18.97 33.36 -23.60
C ARG A 594 17.77 32.57 -23.09
N LEU A 595 17.93 31.77 -22.04
CA LEU A 595 16.88 30.90 -21.50
C LEU A 595 16.72 31.13 -20.01
N ASP A 596 15.50 31.09 -19.52
CA ASP A 596 15.19 31.31 -18.12
C ASP A 596 15.36 30.01 -17.31
N ASP A 597 15.76 30.14 -16.05
CA ASP A 597 16.00 29.00 -15.17
C ASP A 597 14.70 28.65 -14.45
N ALA A 598 14.09 27.50 -14.78
CA ALA A 598 12.76 27.14 -14.33
C ALA A 598 12.59 27.21 -12.80
N GLN A 599 13.59 26.79 -12.02
CA GLN A 599 13.51 26.79 -10.55
C GLN A 599 13.45 28.17 -9.91
N ILE A 600 13.81 29.24 -10.64
CA ILE A 600 13.73 30.62 -10.13
C ILE A 600 12.64 31.46 -10.82
N GLU A 601 12.09 31.00 -11.95
CA GLU A 601 10.96 31.66 -12.61
C GLU A 601 9.66 31.50 -11.82
N LEU A 602 9.45 30.35 -11.19
CA LEU A 602 8.26 30.13 -10.36
C LEU A 602 8.45 30.75 -8.97
N GLU A 603 7.89 31.96 -8.75
CA GLU A 603 8.05 32.71 -7.49
C GLU A 603 7.62 31.94 -6.23
N SER A 604 6.61 31.06 -6.35
CA SER A 604 6.11 30.24 -5.25
C SER A 604 7.04 29.07 -4.88
N HIS A 605 8.03 28.77 -5.73
CA HIS A 605 8.96 27.67 -5.54
C HIS A 605 10.26 28.14 -4.88
N ARG A 606 10.73 27.36 -3.91
CA ARG A 606 12.06 27.51 -3.35
C ARG A 606 13.02 26.54 -4.05
N PRO A 607 14.08 27.02 -4.74
CA PRO A 607 15.02 26.15 -5.44
C PRO A 607 15.57 25.03 -4.56
N ARG A 608 15.67 23.82 -5.14
CA ARG A 608 16.11 22.61 -4.45
C ARG A 608 17.37 22.01 -5.10
N SER A 609 18.19 21.40 -4.26
CA SER A 609 19.35 20.61 -4.67
C SER A 609 18.92 19.23 -5.14
N THR A 610 19.62 18.69 -6.14
CA THR A 610 19.37 17.39 -6.76
C THR A 610 20.52 16.40 -6.49
N PHE A 611 21.73 16.88 -6.20
CA PHE A 611 22.91 16.07 -5.89
C PHE A 611 23.44 16.39 -4.50
N PHE A 612 23.92 15.48 -3.66
CA PHE A 612 23.98 14.02 -3.77
C PHE A 612 22.65 13.41 -3.32
N GLY A 613 22.07 12.48 -4.06
CA GLY A 613 20.66 12.06 -3.96
C GLY A 613 20.21 11.73 -2.54
N ARG A 614 21.04 11.05 -1.75
CA ARG A 614 20.75 10.73 -0.35
C ARG A 614 20.70 11.95 0.58
N PHE A 615 21.57 12.94 0.33
CA PHE A 615 21.68 14.19 1.09
C PHE A 615 21.94 15.35 0.10
N PRO A 616 20.88 15.86 -0.58
CA PRO A 616 21.06 16.84 -1.64
C PRO A 616 21.66 18.14 -1.11
N THR A 617 22.82 18.52 -1.62
CA THR A 617 23.65 19.66 -1.18
C THR A 617 24.04 20.59 -2.32
N ALA A 618 23.92 20.16 -3.57
CA ALA A 618 24.24 20.88 -4.78
C ALA A 618 23.09 20.78 -5.80
N ARG A 619 22.88 21.89 -6.51
CA ARG A 619 21.94 21.99 -7.63
C ARG A 619 22.76 22.00 -8.92
N ILE A 620 22.85 20.86 -9.58
CA ILE A 620 23.65 20.67 -10.81
C ILE A 620 22.84 20.17 -12.00
N ASP A 621 21.65 19.62 -11.73
CA ASP A 621 20.63 19.34 -12.73
C ASP A 621 19.74 20.57 -12.92
N HIS A 622 19.51 20.95 -14.17
CA HIS A 622 18.76 22.16 -14.51
C HIS A 622 17.76 21.91 -15.64
N VAL A 623 16.68 22.67 -15.60
CA VAL A 623 15.75 22.84 -16.72
C VAL A 623 15.74 24.34 -17.03
N PHE A 624 16.19 24.69 -18.23
CA PHE A 624 16.13 26.03 -18.78
C PHE A 624 15.03 26.08 -19.83
N VAL A 625 14.20 27.12 -19.79
CA VAL A 625 13.04 27.27 -20.66
C VAL A 625 13.13 28.58 -21.43
N ASP A 626 12.58 28.60 -22.63
CA ASP A 626 12.41 29.84 -23.39
C ASP A 626 11.29 30.69 -22.81
N SER A 627 11.35 32.01 -23.02
CA SER A 627 10.38 32.97 -22.51
C SER A 627 8.93 32.74 -22.99
N GLY A 628 8.74 31.96 -24.06
CA GLY A 628 7.41 31.55 -24.53
C GLY A 628 6.76 30.42 -23.72
N LEU A 629 7.44 29.86 -22.71
CA LEU A 629 6.92 28.80 -21.83
C LEU A 629 6.76 29.33 -20.42
N THR A 630 5.58 29.11 -19.81
CA THR A 630 5.35 29.50 -18.42
C THR A 630 5.52 28.30 -17.50
N VAL A 631 6.33 28.43 -16.45
CA VAL A 631 6.49 27.37 -15.44
C VAL A 631 5.33 27.44 -14.45
N VAL A 632 4.57 26.36 -14.30
CA VAL A 632 3.39 26.31 -13.43
C VAL A 632 3.58 25.47 -12.17
N ASP A 633 4.43 24.44 -12.22
CA ASP A 633 4.79 23.63 -11.06
C ASP A 633 6.21 23.06 -11.16
N ILE A 634 6.82 22.81 -10.01
CA ILE A 634 8.17 22.22 -9.91
C ILE A 634 8.23 21.23 -8.77
N GLU A 635 8.61 20.00 -9.10
CA GLU A 635 8.73 18.90 -8.15
C GLU A 635 10.16 18.34 -8.16
N VAL A 636 10.72 18.11 -6.96
CA VAL A 636 11.96 17.34 -6.77
C VAL A 636 11.62 16.19 -5.82
N PRO A 637 11.19 15.03 -6.36
CA PRO A 637 10.85 13.86 -5.57
C PRO A 637 12.03 13.40 -4.69
N ASP A 638 11.77 13.04 -3.44
CA ASP A 638 12.83 12.67 -2.50
C ASP A 638 12.47 11.50 -1.56
N SER A 639 11.57 10.62 -2.01
CA SER A 639 11.23 9.37 -1.31
C SER A 639 12.45 8.44 -1.12
N GLU A 640 12.37 7.46 -0.21
CA GLU A 640 13.48 6.49 0.01
C GLU A 640 13.85 5.74 -1.28
N LEU A 641 12.87 5.39 -2.11
CA LEU A 641 13.10 4.80 -3.43
C LEU A 641 13.99 5.72 -4.28
N VAL A 642 13.64 7.00 -4.39
CA VAL A 642 14.35 7.97 -5.23
C VAL A 642 15.77 8.19 -4.72
N ARG A 643 15.93 8.38 -3.40
CA ARG A 643 17.24 8.60 -2.75
C ARG A 643 18.19 7.40 -2.85
N VAL A 644 17.67 6.21 -3.11
CA VAL A 644 18.46 4.98 -3.33
C VAL A 644 18.68 4.72 -4.81
N ALA A 645 17.79 5.19 -5.69
CA ALA A 645 17.78 4.81 -7.10
C ALA A 645 18.94 5.39 -7.90
N SER A 646 19.39 6.61 -7.58
CA SER A 646 20.52 7.30 -8.19
C SER A 646 21.22 8.19 -7.15
N ASP A 647 22.45 8.63 -7.44
CA ASP A 647 23.13 9.70 -6.72
C ASP A 647 22.64 11.10 -7.12
N HIS A 648 21.67 11.19 -8.01
CA HIS A 648 20.88 12.40 -8.28
C HIS A 648 19.40 12.18 -7.89
N LEU A 649 18.69 13.28 -7.62
CA LEU A 649 17.23 13.31 -7.57
C LEU A 649 16.69 13.82 -8.92
N PRO A 650 15.56 13.29 -9.41
CA PRO A 650 14.91 13.82 -10.60
C PRO A 650 14.40 15.25 -10.34
N LEU A 651 14.48 16.09 -11.36
CA LEU A 651 13.87 17.42 -11.38
C LEU A 651 12.73 17.40 -12.40
N ILE A 652 11.53 17.73 -11.94
CA ILE A 652 10.32 17.77 -12.74
C ILE A 652 9.83 19.20 -12.83
N VAL A 653 9.49 19.63 -14.03
CA VAL A 653 8.92 20.95 -14.31
C VAL A 653 7.65 20.75 -15.13
N GLU A 654 6.55 21.35 -14.66
CA GLU A 654 5.28 21.42 -15.37
C GLU A 654 5.23 22.79 -16.07
N LEU A 655 5.00 22.75 -17.38
CA LEU A 655 5.05 23.91 -18.27
C LEU A 655 3.67 24.13 -18.87
N GLN A 656 3.20 25.36 -18.85
CA GLN A 656 2.09 25.80 -19.67
C GLN A 656 2.60 26.12 -21.07
N LEU A 657 1.94 25.54 -22.07
CA LEU A 657 2.23 25.77 -23.48
C LEU A 657 1.55 27.06 -23.97
N PRO A 658 2.17 27.79 -24.92
CA PRO A 658 1.56 28.96 -25.52
C PRO A 658 0.33 28.57 -26.35
N ASP A 659 -0.70 29.43 -26.33
CA ASP A 659 -1.94 29.22 -27.08
C ASP A 659 -1.62 29.15 -28.59
N PRO A 660 -2.13 28.17 -29.35
CA PRO A 660 -1.85 28.01 -30.78
C PRO A 660 -2.36 29.16 -31.66
N GLY A 661 -3.07 30.15 -31.09
CA GLY A 661 -3.59 31.34 -31.75
C GLY A 661 -2.79 32.63 -31.55
N ASP A 662 -1.81 32.67 -30.62
CA ASP A 662 -0.97 33.84 -30.39
C ASP A 662 0.27 33.78 -31.30
N ASP A 663 0.15 34.33 -32.50
CA ASP A 663 1.26 34.52 -33.44
C ASP A 663 2.18 35.65 -32.94
N HIS A 664 2.95 35.37 -31.87
CA HIS A 664 4.08 36.21 -31.50
C HIS A 664 5.22 35.95 -32.48
N SER A 665 5.24 36.75 -33.54
CA SER A 665 6.36 36.84 -34.48
C SER A 665 7.69 36.96 -33.72
N TYR A 666 8.44 35.85 -33.69
CA TYR A 666 9.76 35.73 -33.10
C TYR A 666 10.71 36.78 -33.70
N HIS A 667 11.13 37.76 -32.90
CA HIS A 667 12.17 38.73 -33.26
C HIS A 667 13.47 38.41 -32.50
N PRO A 668 14.56 38.05 -33.19
CA PRO A 668 15.84 37.83 -32.53
C PRO A 668 16.37 39.16 -31.95
N PRO A 669 16.94 39.16 -30.72
CA PRO A 669 17.48 40.38 -30.13
C PRO A 669 18.79 40.75 -30.83
N GLY A 670 18.75 41.75 -31.71
CA GLY A 670 19.95 42.21 -32.39
C GLY A 670 19.72 43.22 -33.52
N SER A 671 19.26 44.43 -33.21
CA SER A 671 19.66 45.59 -34.01
C SER A 671 19.79 46.84 -33.13
N CYS A 672 21.03 47.28 -33.00
CA CYS A 672 21.41 48.53 -32.35
C CYS A 672 20.88 49.68 -33.22
N GLN A 673 19.85 50.40 -32.77
CA GLN A 673 19.48 51.67 -33.38
C GLN A 673 20.31 52.79 -32.76
N GLN A 674 21.20 53.35 -33.59
CA GLN A 674 21.93 54.58 -33.35
C GLN A 674 20.96 55.72 -33.06
N PHE A 675 21.05 56.31 -31.88
CA PHE A 675 20.46 57.62 -31.61
C PHE A 675 21.24 58.68 -32.39
N THR A 676 20.58 59.31 -33.36
CA THR A 676 21.03 60.55 -33.99
C THR A 676 19.86 61.56 -33.94
N GLN A 677 20.09 62.66 -33.21
CA GLN A 677 19.40 63.97 -33.26
C GLN A 677 17.91 64.05 -32.88
N LEU A 678 17.62 64.64 -31.72
CA LEU A 678 17.31 66.07 -31.56
C LEU A 678 17.53 66.52 -30.10
#